data_AF-A0ABD3UHC8-F1
#
_entry.id   AF-A0ABD3UHC8-F1
#
_cell.length_a   1.000
_cell.length_b   1.000
_cell.length_c   1.000
_cell.angle_alpha   90.00
_cell.angle_beta   90.00
_cell.angle_gamma   90.00
#
_symmetry.space_group_name_H-M   'P 1'
#
loop_
_entity.id
_entity.type
_entity.pdbx_description
1 polymer ?
#
loop_
_entity_poly.entity_id
_entity_poly.type
_entity_poly.pdbx_seq_one_letter_code
_entity_poly.pdbx_strand_id
1 'polypeptide(L)'
;MTLNQVTERRSNYSVIPNAYNVSDYNLVSGWYDVGRNNMPTEPSSIKVGAYSCGTYYPIWMNGTIPSAREGKVTRKACIMNRYSICDYVIEIEVINCGTHMLYNLRSTYDYYYWYYYHRNAGYWWYGWPYWSAYCFDPSDLADSLYVQPSLYFADEKGVHGKIFKKPKLMFRCQMNENMTDDLYYSVTWYVNDVFLVSKGPVLQSSIDDTNLSESELLERGYKLDLNINCIMNKSNSSEGSPDNSTTSPQYWLGIRVLNPNVNIPQGSSTTIQLQPTFPFGCSSRVDDQNPQTKCLLSVHMFDPNDSNDCKGSSISVTGSQKCGVQIPGFYYHEWRDGVRYDNVTEMTITTRDPNDYKEGQNRFELKLLTEGTGLNDIIQGSYISNIVVTTSSVTSWQGKTCYSYVDPHMRSFDGRYYENQNIAIFVLYRHKLSKQEVQMKTRRCNNVATCACAVAVRAGGDIFLIDLCGTPGLIKHVSCKENILDVRQISPYMYQIYMPLRTMVSVTINTWWGYESTLNLNIYPSVKDVHQTQGLCGVLNDNPGDDFTTPSGHIEPDNNEFSLSWRIQQNDSFFDPANHNPVVWDENALFCVCPAALNTATLPSTSSGSKFDPVCSASLSLSCSTKDTVRGKPYETCNIRSKRSKQSLSKEIERILRRKFVDNEITSHNVEKRSTQNITLEEALDECTSFFSNNCTTAMFEAQLPNSNQKSMNSSITNCALDYTYTGDMALASLHCETYRSEVDEEIGRNSTFREANPDVVNSFHDMACINDCNNHGICVNGSCICHAQYIDEDCSVSLSRFPEVEDTYSGGLCQKEMDDCCGDVPIYGTRFVQGVTKQRLEIFNIYLNGTDVVEDPILKVIDIINPYEAHMDMPCHRRQRSTDSDNSSISFILGTRVSLTNDGINYGPAKSYYILDSKCQGILNGSNGYMFYLLDGTCFISGTCYSESEKNSLNGCHQCQPKLNRFSWTYNCTSTNDHMVVQGMTPVIVAVCVGTLVIILVIVTINIIKCCLKKEKRIAGQFEINVPVPTVAPRTFDKTLLFCSQQSLREYRSHAKENNVYTNNTTAGNRPSTPGSLSFQKVFLEMELPEKC
;
A
#
# COMPACT_ATOMS: atom_id res chain seq x y z
N MET A 1 -60.72 17.64 -15.94
CA MET A 1 -59.43 17.82 -15.22
C MET A 1 -58.31 17.38 -16.13
N THR A 2 -57.08 17.87 -15.98
CA THR A 2 -55.92 17.32 -16.70
C THR A 2 -55.24 16.25 -15.84
N LEU A 3 -54.76 15.17 -16.46
CA LEU A 3 -53.98 14.15 -15.75
C LEU A 3 -52.49 14.55 -15.74
N ASN A 4 -51.81 14.39 -14.59
CA ASN A 4 -50.38 14.67 -14.48
C ASN A 4 -49.54 13.48 -14.99
N GLN A 5 -48.30 13.74 -15.40
CA GLN A 5 -47.29 12.71 -15.75
C GLN A 5 -47.69 11.81 -16.95
N VAL A 6 -48.49 12.31 -17.91
CA VAL A 6 -48.98 11.51 -19.06
C VAL A 6 -47.85 10.85 -19.87
N THR A 7 -46.69 11.48 -19.99
CA THR A 7 -45.51 10.90 -20.69
C THR A 7 -44.94 9.67 -19.96
N GLU A 8 -45.02 9.65 -18.64
CA GLU A 8 -44.49 8.58 -17.77
C GLU A 8 -45.50 7.42 -17.62
N ARG A 9 -46.77 7.66 -18.00
CA ARG A 9 -47.89 6.69 -17.98
C ARG A 9 -47.99 5.82 -19.24
N ARG A 10 -47.04 5.94 -20.18
CA ARG A 10 -47.01 5.16 -21.44
C ARG A 10 -46.62 3.71 -21.21
N SER A 11 -47.18 2.78 -21.99
CA SER A 11 -46.90 1.34 -21.87
C SER A 11 -45.41 1.00 -21.95
N ASN A 12 -44.67 1.75 -22.76
CA ASN A 12 -43.22 1.59 -22.96
C ASN A 12 -42.35 2.27 -21.89
N TYR A 13 -42.93 3.00 -20.92
CA TYR A 13 -42.18 3.62 -19.82
C TYR A 13 -42.03 2.64 -18.65
N SER A 14 -40.82 2.15 -18.43
CA SER A 14 -40.51 1.18 -17.36
C SER A 14 -40.27 1.89 -16.01
N VAL A 15 -40.61 1.20 -14.91
CA VAL A 15 -40.22 1.59 -13.55
C VAL A 15 -38.70 1.77 -13.43
N ILE A 16 -38.27 2.86 -12.80
CA ILE A 16 -36.87 3.13 -12.45
C ILE A 16 -36.68 2.85 -10.95
N PRO A 17 -35.72 1.98 -10.55
CA PRO A 17 -35.40 1.77 -9.14
C PRO A 17 -35.04 3.07 -8.43
N ASN A 18 -35.58 3.28 -7.24
CA ASN A 18 -35.40 4.47 -6.39
C ASN A 18 -35.92 5.81 -6.95
N ALA A 19 -36.71 5.81 -8.04
CA ALA A 19 -37.45 7.00 -8.49
C ALA A 19 -38.85 7.09 -7.84
N TYR A 20 -39.46 8.29 -7.90
CA TYR A 20 -40.88 8.47 -7.59
C TYR A 20 -41.75 7.87 -8.70
N ASN A 21 -42.25 6.66 -8.48
CA ASN A 21 -43.11 5.95 -9.42
C ASN A 21 -44.51 6.59 -9.51
N VAL A 22 -45.13 6.51 -10.69
CA VAL A 22 -46.45 7.08 -10.95
C VAL A 22 -47.50 6.36 -10.11
N SER A 23 -48.39 7.12 -9.48
CA SER A 23 -49.34 6.64 -8.48
C SER A 23 -50.69 7.33 -8.58
N ASP A 24 -51.77 6.54 -8.71
CA ASP A 24 -53.15 7.02 -8.64
C ASP A 24 -53.81 6.74 -7.28
N TYR A 25 -53.01 6.40 -6.26
CA TYR A 25 -53.46 6.24 -4.88
C TYR A 25 -54.23 7.46 -4.36
N ASN A 26 -53.75 8.68 -4.67
CA ASN A 26 -54.40 9.95 -4.30
C ASN A 26 -55.20 10.58 -5.47
N LEU A 27 -55.58 9.83 -6.51
CA LEU A 27 -56.28 10.41 -7.67
C LEU A 27 -57.71 10.87 -7.30
N VAL A 28 -58.02 12.14 -7.52
CA VAL A 28 -59.33 12.72 -7.25
C VAL A 28 -60.36 12.17 -8.24
N SER A 29 -61.45 11.58 -7.76
CA SER A 29 -62.46 10.98 -8.64
C SER A 29 -63.15 12.01 -9.55
N GLY A 30 -63.15 11.77 -10.87
CA GLY A 30 -63.80 12.63 -11.84
C GLY A 30 -63.30 12.47 -13.29
N TRP A 31 -63.79 13.34 -14.17
CA TRP A 31 -63.46 13.34 -15.59
C TRP A 31 -62.09 13.95 -15.87
N TYR A 32 -61.18 13.11 -16.36
CA TYR A 32 -59.86 13.48 -16.86
C TYR A 32 -59.84 13.56 -18.38
N ASP A 33 -59.38 14.69 -18.88
CA ASP A 33 -58.94 14.90 -20.26
C ASP A 33 -57.48 14.47 -20.34
N VAL A 34 -57.20 13.55 -21.25
CA VAL A 34 -55.85 13.04 -21.54
C VAL A 34 -55.42 13.41 -22.97
N GLY A 35 -56.10 14.36 -23.62
CA GLY A 35 -55.86 14.68 -25.03
C GLY A 35 -56.15 13.48 -25.95
N ARG A 36 -55.37 13.31 -27.00
CA ARG A 36 -55.41 12.12 -27.87
C ARG A 36 -54.61 10.93 -27.28
N ASN A 37 -54.82 10.58 -26.01
CA ASN A 37 -54.24 9.36 -25.46
C ASN A 37 -55.33 8.32 -25.18
N ASN A 38 -55.07 7.07 -25.58
CA ASN A 38 -55.93 5.93 -25.35
C ASN A 38 -55.38 5.08 -24.19
N MET A 39 -56.27 4.57 -23.34
CA MET A 39 -55.90 3.53 -22.39
C MET A 39 -55.69 2.21 -23.17
N PRO A 40 -54.55 1.51 -23.03
CA PRO A 40 -54.27 0.27 -23.77
C PRO A 40 -55.37 -0.78 -23.59
N THR A 41 -55.74 -1.48 -24.65
CA THR A 41 -56.94 -2.36 -24.67
C THR A 41 -56.66 -3.86 -24.66
N GLU A 42 -55.42 -4.27 -24.94
CA GLU A 42 -54.96 -5.65 -24.83
C GLU A 42 -53.59 -5.70 -24.14
N PRO A 43 -53.39 -6.58 -23.14
CA PRO A 43 -52.12 -6.69 -22.42
C PRO A 43 -51.06 -7.48 -23.19
N SER A 44 -51.47 -8.32 -24.15
CA SER A 44 -50.61 -9.32 -24.80
C SER A 44 -50.06 -8.92 -26.16
N SER A 45 -50.65 -7.92 -26.82
CA SER A 45 -50.25 -7.48 -28.17
C SER A 45 -49.41 -6.20 -28.17
N ILE A 46 -49.54 -5.32 -27.16
CA ILE A 46 -48.80 -4.06 -27.08
C ILE A 46 -48.29 -3.78 -25.65
N LYS A 47 -46.99 -4.03 -25.43
CA LYS A 47 -46.04 -3.41 -24.46
C LYS A 47 -46.40 -3.20 -22.97
N VAL A 48 -47.62 -3.44 -22.49
CA VAL A 48 -47.96 -3.35 -21.06
C VAL A 48 -47.58 -4.65 -20.35
N GLY A 49 -46.41 -4.67 -19.70
CA GLY A 49 -46.04 -5.70 -18.74
C GLY A 49 -46.32 -5.25 -17.30
N ALA A 50 -46.06 -6.12 -16.32
CA ALA A 50 -45.79 -5.64 -14.97
C ALA A 50 -44.58 -4.69 -15.01
N TYR A 51 -44.55 -3.68 -14.14
CA TYR A 51 -43.52 -2.62 -14.13
C TYR A 51 -43.54 -1.63 -15.34
N SER A 52 -44.57 -1.64 -16.19
CA SER A 52 -44.83 -0.65 -17.25
C SER A 52 -45.62 0.59 -16.74
N CYS A 53 -45.79 1.62 -17.58
CA CYS A 53 -46.55 2.85 -17.27
C CYS A 53 -46.01 3.61 -16.05
N GLY A 54 -44.69 3.54 -15.82
CA GLY A 54 -44.01 4.19 -14.69
C GLY A 54 -44.45 3.68 -13.32
N THR A 55 -45.08 2.50 -13.24
CA THR A 55 -45.73 1.99 -12.04
C THR A 55 -45.58 0.46 -11.92
N TYR A 56 -45.72 -0.11 -10.72
CA TYR A 56 -45.52 -1.56 -10.53
C TYR A 56 -46.76 -2.36 -10.99
N TYR A 57 -47.95 -1.81 -10.79
CA TYR A 57 -49.25 -2.41 -11.07
C TYR A 57 -50.04 -1.57 -12.09
N PRO A 58 -49.69 -1.63 -13.38
CA PRO A 58 -50.34 -0.84 -14.42
C PRO A 58 -51.81 -1.22 -14.63
N ILE A 59 -52.64 -0.22 -14.91
CA ILE A 59 -54.08 -0.38 -15.13
C ILE A 59 -54.42 -0.07 -16.59
N TRP A 60 -54.99 -1.04 -17.30
CA TRP A 60 -55.34 -1.02 -18.73
C TRP A 60 -56.85 -1.24 -18.94
N MET A 61 -57.40 -0.96 -20.12
CA MET A 61 -58.85 -1.02 -20.38
C MET A 61 -59.28 -2.35 -21.00
N ASN A 62 -60.04 -3.16 -20.25
CA ASN A 62 -60.66 -4.38 -20.78
C ASN A 62 -61.96 -4.05 -21.54
N GLY A 63 -61.80 -3.86 -22.85
CA GLY A 63 -62.86 -3.52 -23.80
C GLY A 63 -62.31 -2.69 -24.97
N THR A 64 -63.15 -2.35 -25.95
CA THR A 64 -62.75 -1.52 -27.09
C THR A 64 -62.79 -0.02 -26.77
N ILE A 65 -61.92 0.77 -27.39
CA ILE A 65 -62.02 2.24 -27.39
C ILE A 65 -63.36 2.62 -28.03
N PRO A 66 -64.21 3.46 -27.39
CA PRO A 66 -65.48 3.88 -27.97
C PRO A 66 -65.26 4.76 -29.20
N SER A 67 -66.13 4.61 -30.20
CA SER A 67 -66.27 5.55 -31.31
C SER A 67 -66.92 6.86 -30.84
N ALA A 68 -66.63 7.97 -31.53
CA ALA A 68 -67.24 9.28 -31.25
C ALA A 68 -68.78 9.33 -31.47
N ARG A 69 -69.41 8.22 -31.88
CA ARG A 69 -70.87 8.07 -32.01
C ARG A 69 -71.52 7.30 -30.85
N GLU A 70 -70.74 6.58 -30.04
CA GLU A 70 -71.24 5.90 -28.84
C GLU A 70 -71.54 6.87 -27.69
N GLY A 71 -70.94 8.07 -27.71
CA GLY A 71 -71.10 9.06 -26.65
C GLY A 71 -70.44 8.61 -25.34
N LYS A 72 -71.21 8.60 -24.25
CA LYS A 72 -70.75 8.15 -22.93
C LYS A 72 -70.98 6.65 -22.76
N VAL A 73 -69.91 5.89 -22.59
CA VAL A 73 -69.95 4.45 -22.34
C VAL A 73 -69.35 4.09 -20.98
N THR A 74 -69.76 2.96 -20.43
CA THR A 74 -69.02 2.27 -19.36
C THR A 74 -68.08 1.25 -19.98
N ARG A 75 -66.87 1.12 -19.40
CA ARG A 75 -65.86 0.10 -19.73
C ARG A 75 -65.26 -0.46 -18.44
N LYS A 76 -64.55 -1.58 -18.56
CA LYS A 76 -63.82 -2.19 -17.46
C LYS A 76 -62.34 -1.86 -17.59
N ALA A 77 -61.66 -1.67 -16.48
CA ALA A 77 -60.22 -1.46 -16.41
C ALA A 77 -59.60 -2.50 -15.48
N CYS A 78 -58.55 -3.16 -15.94
CA CYS A 78 -57.89 -4.29 -15.30
C CYS A 78 -56.58 -3.84 -14.67
N ILE A 79 -56.39 -4.11 -13.38
CA ILE A 79 -55.08 -3.97 -12.73
C ILE A 79 -54.24 -5.20 -13.08
N MET A 80 -53.05 -5.00 -13.65
CA MET A 80 -52.09 -6.07 -13.92
C MET A 80 -51.15 -6.28 -12.73
N ASN A 81 -50.79 -7.54 -12.47
CA ASN A 81 -49.66 -7.89 -11.60
C ASN A 81 -48.77 -8.95 -12.28
N ARG A 82 -47.66 -9.35 -11.64
CA ARG A 82 -46.69 -10.32 -12.20
C ARG A 82 -47.19 -11.77 -12.38
N TYR A 83 -48.43 -12.06 -12.01
CA TYR A 83 -49.07 -13.39 -12.06
C TYR A 83 -50.43 -13.39 -12.78
N SER A 84 -51.11 -12.23 -12.90
CA SER A 84 -52.40 -12.09 -13.57
C SER A 84 -52.42 -10.82 -14.43
N ILE A 85 -52.85 -10.98 -15.69
CA ILE A 85 -53.09 -9.86 -16.62
C ILE A 85 -54.28 -8.98 -16.18
N CYS A 86 -55.19 -9.52 -15.37
CA CYS A 86 -56.31 -8.79 -14.78
C CYS A 86 -56.60 -9.38 -13.40
N ASP A 87 -55.92 -8.84 -12.39
CA ASP A 87 -56.03 -9.27 -11.00
C ASP A 87 -57.30 -8.71 -10.34
N TYR A 88 -57.65 -7.47 -10.71
CA TYR A 88 -58.87 -6.79 -10.26
C TYR A 88 -59.48 -5.92 -11.35
N VAL A 89 -60.79 -5.69 -11.27
CA VAL A 89 -61.57 -4.92 -12.25
C VAL A 89 -62.15 -3.67 -11.60
N ILE A 90 -61.83 -2.52 -12.19
CA ILE A 90 -62.42 -1.21 -11.92
C ILE A 90 -63.44 -0.92 -13.04
N GLU A 91 -64.62 -0.40 -12.72
CA GLU A 91 -65.51 0.15 -13.74
C GLU A 91 -65.20 1.64 -13.94
N ILE A 92 -65.01 2.02 -15.19
CA ILE A 92 -64.69 3.39 -15.63
C ILE A 92 -65.71 3.85 -16.68
N GLU A 93 -65.87 5.16 -16.83
CA GLU A 93 -66.69 5.73 -17.90
C GLU A 93 -65.79 6.45 -18.92
N VAL A 94 -66.11 6.35 -20.20
CA VAL A 94 -65.27 6.88 -21.29
C VAL A 94 -66.15 7.64 -22.27
N ILE A 95 -65.66 8.78 -22.77
CA ILE A 95 -66.26 9.55 -23.86
C ILE A 95 -65.17 9.83 -24.91
N ASN A 96 -65.46 9.49 -26.16
CA ASN A 96 -64.64 9.91 -27.30
C ASN A 96 -65.22 11.20 -27.89
N CYS A 97 -64.49 12.31 -27.76
CA CYS A 97 -64.87 13.62 -28.27
C CYS A 97 -64.24 13.94 -29.65
N GLY A 98 -63.62 12.94 -30.31
CA GLY A 98 -63.00 13.05 -31.63
C GLY A 98 -61.62 13.70 -31.63
N THR A 99 -61.48 14.88 -31.03
CA THR A 99 -60.19 15.60 -30.90
C THR A 99 -59.39 15.21 -29.65
N HIS A 100 -60.07 14.64 -28.65
CA HIS A 100 -59.54 14.25 -27.34
C HIS A 100 -60.44 13.19 -26.67
N MET A 101 -59.90 12.49 -25.67
CA MET A 101 -60.56 11.43 -24.92
C MET A 101 -60.78 11.84 -23.47
N LEU A 102 -61.99 11.60 -22.95
CA LEU A 102 -62.34 11.84 -21.55
C LEU A 102 -62.56 10.52 -20.83
N TYR A 103 -61.91 10.33 -19.68
CA TYR A 103 -62.04 9.16 -18.81
C TYR A 103 -62.52 9.59 -17.41
N ASN A 104 -63.58 8.98 -16.90
CA ASN A 104 -64.00 9.14 -15.51
C ASN A 104 -63.20 8.16 -14.65
N LEU A 105 -62.15 8.67 -13.99
CA LEU A 105 -61.20 7.89 -13.20
C LEU A 105 -61.47 8.09 -11.69
N ARG A 106 -60.93 7.19 -10.87
CA ARG A 106 -60.99 7.27 -9.40
C ARG A 106 -59.69 6.80 -8.76
N SER A 107 -59.47 7.21 -7.51
CA SER A 107 -58.39 6.72 -6.64
C SER A 107 -58.29 5.19 -6.64
N THR A 108 -57.06 4.67 -6.58
CA THR A 108 -56.80 3.24 -6.39
C THR A 108 -56.81 2.79 -4.91
N TYR A 109 -57.03 3.71 -3.96
CA TYR A 109 -57.12 3.42 -2.52
C TYR A 109 -58.29 2.49 -2.17
N ASP A 110 -59.48 2.74 -2.74
CA ASP A 110 -60.73 2.02 -2.45
C ASP A 110 -60.61 0.50 -2.70
N TYR A 111 -59.70 0.07 -3.57
CA TYR A 111 -59.40 -1.34 -3.84
C TYR A 111 -58.95 -2.10 -2.58
N TYR A 112 -58.10 -1.48 -1.76
CA TYR A 112 -57.46 -2.15 -0.62
C TYR A 112 -58.47 -2.51 0.49
N TYR A 113 -59.52 -1.70 0.65
CA TYR A 113 -60.60 -1.96 1.62
C TYR A 113 -61.45 -3.20 1.26
N TRP A 114 -61.59 -3.53 -0.03
CA TRP A 114 -62.36 -4.71 -0.44
C TRP A 114 -61.57 -6.01 -0.26
N TYR A 115 -60.25 -5.96 -0.44
CA TYR A 115 -59.38 -7.14 -0.38
C TYR A 115 -59.35 -7.79 1.02
N TYR A 116 -59.50 -7.00 2.09
CA TYR A 116 -59.52 -7.50 3.47
C TYR A 116 -60.79 -8.26 3.88
N TYR A 117 -61.89 -8.20 3.11
CA TYR A 117 -63.15 -8.85 3.49
C TYR A 117 -63.39 -10.24 2.86
N HIS A 118 -62.57 -10.68 1.88
CA HIS A 118 -62.80 -11.95 1.18
C HIS A 118 -61.53 -12.72 0.77
N ARG A 119 -60.79 -13.25 1.76
CA ARG A 119 -60.34 -14.67 1.82
C ARG A 119 -59.52 -14.98 3.09
N ASN A 120 -59.74 -16.15 3.67
CA ASN A 120 -58.96 -16.64 4.81
C ASN A 120 -57.56 -17.12 4.37
N ALA A 121 -56.53 -16.30 4.59
CA ALA A 121 -55.13 -16.73 4.62
C ALA A 121 -54.31 -15.78 5.51
N GLY A 122 -53.82 -16.25 6.65
CA GLY A 122 -53.20 -15.42 7.70
C GLY A 122 -51.74 -15.03 7.43
N TYR A 123 -51.43 -14.34 6.33
CA TYR A 123 -50.11 -13.78 6.06
C TYR A 123 -50.21 -12.33 5.55
N TRP A 124 -49.51 -11.41 6.23
CA TRP A 124 -49.51 -9.98 5.92
C TRP A 124 -48.42 -9.65 4.89
N TRP A 125 -48.77 -9.63 3.60
CA TRP A 125 -47.93 -9.02 2.56
C TRP A 125 -48.42 -7.61 2.24
N TYR A 126 -47.58 -6.61 2.52
CA TYR A 126 -47.82 -5.22 2.10
C TYR A 126 -47.61 -5.09 0.59
N GLY A 127 -48.66 -5.38 -0.19
CA GLY A 127 -48.75 -4.95 -1.59
C GLY A 127 -49.08 -3.45 -1.61
N TRP A 128 -48.06 -2.60 -1.76
CA TRP A 128 -48.19 -1.15 -1.61
C TRP A 128 -49.08 -0.56 -2.72
N PRO A 129 -50.31 -0.08 -2.43
CA PRO A 129 -51.23 0.45 -3.46
C PRO A 129 -50.71 1.75 -4.09
N TYR A 130 -49.75 2.39 -3.43
CA TYR A 130 -48.95 3.53 -3.90
C TYR A 130 -48.23 3.28 -5.24
N TRP A 131 -48.14 2.06 -5.76
CA TRP A 131 -47.48 1.75 -7.03
C TRP A 131 -48.45 1.19 -8.09
N SER A 132 -49.67 1.74 -8.13
CA SER A 132 -50.68 1.46 -9.17
C SER A 132 -51.08 2.74 -9.89
N ALA A 133 -51.21 2.68 -11.23
CA ALA A 133 -51.59 3.82 -12.04
C ALA A 133 -52.25 3.44 -13.38
N TYR A 134 -53.15 4.29 -13.87
CA TYR A 134 -53.78 4.19 -15.18
C TYR A 134 -52.78 4.49 -16.31
N CYS A 135 -52.64 3.54 -17.24
CA CYS A 135 -51.81 3.65 -18.44
C CYS A 135 -52.49 4.49 -19.52
N PHE A 136 -51.70 5.28 -20.24
CA PHE A 136 -52.15 6.07 -21.39
C PHE A 136 -51.05 6.13 -22.46
N ASP A 137 -51.31 5.52 -23.60
CA ASP A 137 -50.50 5.66 -24.81
C ASP A 137 -51.12 6.70 -25.75
N PRO A 138 -50.34 7.33 -26.66
CA PRO A 138 -50.91 8.09 -27.77
C PRO A 138 -51.96 7.25 -28.51
N SER A 139 -53.01 7.90 -29.02
CA SER A 139 -54.17 7.21 -29.59
C SER A 139 -53.81 6.20 -30.69
N ASP A 140 -52.72 6.50 -31.40
CA ASP A 140 -52.25 5.82 -32.58
C ASP A 140 -50.78 5.43 -32.41
N LEU A 141 -50.53 4.21 -31.94
CA LEU A 141 -49.20 3.57 -32.05
C LEU A 141 -48.88 3.18 -33.52
N ALA A 142 -49.78 3.47 -34.45
CA ALA A 142 -49.59 3.38 -35.89
C ALA A 142 -48.64 4.46 -36.45
N ASP A 143 -48.65 5.68 -35.89
CA ASP A 143 -48.09 6.89 -36.53
C ASP A 143 -46.75 7.40 -35.96
N SER A 144 -46.01 6.59 -35.18
CA SER A 144 -44.73 7.06 -34.62
C SER A 144 -43.55 6.90 -35.61
N LEU A 145 -43.08 8.03 -36.15
CA LEU A 145 -41.76 8.15 -36.79
C LEU A 145 -40.65 8.15 -35.71
N TYR A 146 -39.57 7.40 -35.92
CA TYR A 146 -38.43 7.33 -34.99
C TYR A 146 -37.08 7.22 -35.72
N VAL A 147 -36.00 7.59 -35.03
CA VAL A 147 -34.62 7.41 -35.53
C VAL A 147 -34.10 6.06 -35.05
N GLN A 148 -33.63 5.22 -35.97
CA GLN A 148 -33.00 3.94 -35.66
C GLN A 148 -31.52 3.93 -36.10
N PRO A 149 -30.56 3.70 -35.19
CA PRO A 149 -29.17 3.50 -35.58
C PRO A 149 -28.95 2.10 -36.16
N SER A 150 -28.04 1.98 -37.13
CA SER A 150 -27.53 0.71 -37.65
C SER A 150 -26.04 0.84 -38.00
N LEU A 151 -25.33 -0.28 -37.99
CA LEU A 151 -23.91 -0.36 -38.29
C LEU A 151 -23.71 -0.97 -39.68
N TYR A 152 -23.10 -0.20 -40.58
CA TYR A 152 -22.70 -0.63 -41.93
C TYR A 152 -21.18 -0.91 -41.97
N PHE A 153 -20.72 -1.69 -42.94
CA PHE A 153 -19.30 -2.04 -43.11
C PHE A 153 -18.84 -1.81 -44.56
N ALA A 154 -18.21 -0.66 -44.79
CA ALA A 154 -17.71 -0.23 -46.09
C ALA A 154 -16.41 -0.96 -46.49
N ASP A 155 -16.19 -1.18 -47.78
CA ASP A 155 -14.94 -1.77 -48.30
C ASP A 155 -13.87 -0.70 -48.56
N GLU A 156 -12.79 -0.73 -47.77
CA GLU A 156 -11.61 0.11 -47.95
C GLU A 156 -10.41 -0.71 -48.46
N LYS A 157 -9.62 -0.12 -49.37
CA LYS A 157 -8.39 -0.72 -49.91
C LYS A 157 -7.18 -0.33 -49.06
N GLY A 158 -6.65 -1.28 -48.30
CA GLY A 158 -5.44 -1.07 -47.50
C GLY A 158 -4.16 -1.02 -48.34
N VAL A 159 -3.06 -0.64 -47.70
CA VAL A 159 -1.72 -0.29 -48.27
C VAL A 159 -1.09 -1.37 -49.18
N HIS A 160 -1.60 -2.61 -49.16
CA HIS A 160 -1.14 -3.71 -50.02
C HIS A 160 -2.28 -4.37 -50.84
N GLY A 161 -3.31 -3.61 -51.22
CA GLY A 161 -4.42 -4.09 -52.05
C GLY A 161 -5.40 -5.04 -51.34
N LYS A 162 -5.19 -5.32 -50.05
CA LYS A 162 -6.11 -6.08 -49.19
C LYS A 162 -7.36 -5.26 -48.91
N ILE A 163 -8.52 -5.92 -48.91
CA ILE A 163 -9.82 -5.29 -48.60
C ILE A 163 -10.08 -5.39 -47.08
N PHE A 164 -10.42 -4.26 -46.49
CA PHE A 164 -10.86 -4.14 -45.10
C PHE A 164 -12.31 -3.67 -45.06
N LYS A 165 -13.08 -4.26 -44.15
CA LYS A 165 -14.42 -3.81 -43.76
C LYS A 165 -14.28 -2.77 -42.65
N LYS A 166 -14.45 -1.48 -42.99
CA LYS A 166 -14.47 -0.39 -42.01
C LYS A 166 -15.90 -0.14 -41.50
N PRO A 167 -16.13 -0.15 -40.17
CA PRO A 167 -17.44 0.18 -39.60
C PRO A 167 -17.82 1.64 -39.89
N LYS A 168 -19.08 1.88 -40.23
CA LYS A 168 -19.70 3.19 -40.40
C LYS A 168 -21.10 3.20 -39.79
N LEU A 169 -21.41 4.24 -39.04
CA LEU A 169 -22.70 4.44 -38.39
C LEU A 169 -23.69 5.07 -39.38
N MET A 170 -24.94 4.63 -39.31
CA MET A 170 -26.01 5.10 -40.18
C MET A 170 -27.31 5.23 -39.37
N PHE A 171 -28.08 6.26 -39.66
CA PHE A 171 -29.36 6.52 -39.01
C PHE A 171 -30.49 6.41 -40.04
N ARG A 172 -31.42 5.49 -39.79
CA ARG A 172 -32.66 5.35 -40.55
C ARG A 172 -33.76 6.18 -39.89
N CYS A 173 -34.59 6.84 -40.70
CA CYS A 173 -35.78 7.53 -40.26
C CYS A 173 -36.98 6.63 -40.55
N GLN A 174 -37.48 5.90 -39.54
CA GLN A 174 -38.36 4.75 -39.73
C GLN A 174 -39.76 5.00 -39.14
N MET A 175 -40.80 4.58 -39.86
CA MET A 175 -42.20 4.58 -39.41
C MET A 175 -42.63 3.19 -38.93
N ASN A 176 -43.68 3.13 -38.10
CA ASN A 176 -44.36 1.87 -37.77
C ASN A 176 -45.33 1.40 -38.87
N GLU A 177 -45.80 2.31 -39.73
CA GLU A 177 -46.62 1.97 -40.90
C GLU A 177 -45.83 1.20 -41.96
N ASN A 178 -46.52 0.32 -42.70
CA ASN A 178 -46.02 -0.11 -44.00
C ASN A 178 -46.07 1.08 -44.97
N MET A 179 -44.90 1.59 -45.32
CA MET A 179 -44.74 2.51 -46.45
C MET A 179 -45.23 1.84 -47.76
N THR A 180 -45.52 2.66 -48.77
CA THR A 180 -45.99 2.25 -50.11
C THR A 180 -45.21 2.94 -51.22
N ASP A 181 -44.89 2.24 -52.30
CA ASP A 181 -44.27 2.80 -53.52
C ASP A 181 -45.20 3.74 -54.32
N ASP A 182 -46.49 3.84 -53.97
CA ASP A 182 -47.43 4.81 -54.55
C ASP A 182 -47.17 6.28 -54.12
N LEU A 183 -46.23 6.52 -53.21
CA LEU A 183 -45.91 7.83 -52.64
C LEU A 183 -44.42 8.15 -52.70
N TYR A 184 -44.12 9.45 -52.78
CA TYR A 184 -42.79 9.99 -52.63
C TYR A 184 -42.54 10.46 -51.19
N TYR A 185 -41.38 10.08 -50.64
CA TYR A 185 -40.93 10.42 -49.29
C TYR A 185 -39.70 11.32 -49.37
N SER A 186 -39.67 12.40 -48.60
CA SER A 186 -38.45 13.16 -48.33
C SER A 186 -38.18 13.21 -46.82
N VAL A 187 -36.90 13.11 -46.45
CA VAL A 187 -36.47 13.11 -45.04
C VAL A 187 -35.54 14.29 -44.79
N THR A 188 -35.93 15.16 -43.88
CA THR A 188 -35.12 16.28 -43.39
C THR A 188 -34.53 15.91 -42.04
N TRP A 189 -33.20 15.93 -41.93
CA TRP A 189 -32.45 15.58 -40.73
C TRP A 189 -32.03 16.82 -39.94
N TYR A 190 -32.15 16.73 -38.62
CA TYR A 190 -31.78 17.76 -37.66
C TYR A 190 -30.82 17.17 -36.62
N VAL A 191 -29.86 17.99 -36.18
CA VAL A 191 -28.89 17.66 -35.13
C VAL A 191 -28.84 18.81 -34.14
N ASN A 192 -29.12 18.53 -32.86
CA ASN A 192 -29.30 19.53 -31.80
C ASN A 192 -30.28 20.64 -32.23
N ASP A 193 -31.41 20.24 -32.83
CA ASP A 193 -32.46 21.07 -33.45
C ASP A 193 -31.99 21.99 -34.61
N VAL A 194 -30.73 21.89 -35.05
CA VAL A 194 -30.20 22.58 -36.23
C VAL A 194 -30.39 21.73 -37.49
N PHE A 195 -30.89 22.33 -38.58
CA PHE A 195 -31.01 21.68 -39.89
C PHE A 195 -29.64 21.18 -40.39
N LEU A 196 -29.55 19.89 -40.72
CA LEU A 196 -28.35 19.28 -41.27
C LEU A 196 -28.43 19.15 -42.79
N VAL A 197 -29.39 18.35 -43.27
CA VAL A 197 -29.56 17.96 -44.69
C VAL A 197 -31.01 17.55 -44.94
N SER A 198 -31.49 17.66 -46.18
CA SER A 198 -32.75 17.04 -46.61
C SER A 198 -32.51 16.16 -47.83
N LYS A 199 -33.12 14.97 -47.86
CA LYS A 199 -32.93 13.94 -48.88
C LYS A 199 -34.26 13.48 -49.49
N GLY A 200 -34.22 12.95 -50.69
CA GLY A 200 -35.41 12.69 -51.52
C GLY A 200 -35.94 13.94 -52.23
N PRO A 201 -37.13 13.87 -52.86
CA PRO A 201 -38.09 12.78 -52.82
C PRO A 201 -37.61 11.45 -53.44
N VAL A 202 -37.92 10.32 -52.79
CA VAL A 202 -37.71 8.94 -53.28
C VAL A 202 -38.97 8.09 -53.10
N LEU A 203 -39.07 6.96 -53.81
CA LEU A 203 -40.08 5.92 -53.51
C LEU A 203 -39.66 5.08 -52.30
N GLN A 204 -40.58 4.27 -51.76
CA GLN A 204 -40.29 3.34 -50.66
C GLN A 204 -39.11 2.41 -51.00
N SER A 205 -39.04 1.91 -52.24
CA SER A 205 -37.96 1.03 -52.75
C SER A 205 -36.56 1.62 -52.59
N SER A 206 -36.45 2.94 -52.43
CA SER A 206 -35.21 3.72 -52.32
C SER A 206 -35.11 4.49 -51.00
N ILE A 207 -35.91 4.16 -49.98
CA ILE A 207 -35.94 4.95 -48.74
C ILE A 207 -34.59 4.97 -48.00
N ASP A 208 -33.78 3.91 -48.09
CA ASP A 208 -32.43 3.86 -47.52
C ASP A 208 -31.48 4.94 -48.12
N ASP A 209 -31.75 5.47 -49.33
CA ASP A 209 -31.00 6.60 -49.91
C ASP A 209 -31.20 7.91 -49.11
N THR A 210 -32.23 7.96 -48.25
CA THR A 210 -32.51 9.10 -47.35
C THR A 210 -31.86 8.99 -45.97
N ASN A 211 -31.18 7.89 -45.67
CA ASN A 211 -30.50 7.68 -44.39
C ASN A 211 -29.40 8.73 -44.15
N LEU A 212 -29.20 9.11 -42.89
CA LEU A 212 -28.09 9.98 -42.48
C LEU A 212 -26.84 9.15 -42.19
N SER A 213 -25.72 9.51 -42.80
CA SER A 213 -24.44 8.80 -42.66
C SER A 213 -23.49 9.46 -41.65
N GLU A 214 -22.58 8.66 -41.07
CA GLU A 214 -21.50 9.13 -40.21
C GLU A 214 -20.64 10.24 -40.86
N SER A 215 -20.41 10.16 -42.16
CA SER A 215 -19.60 11.15 -42.89
C SER A 215 -20.22 12.55 -42.88
N GLU A 216 -21.54 12.65 -43.05
CA GLU A 216 -22.26 13.94 -43.07
C GLU A 216 -22.27 14.63 -41.69
N LEU A 217 -22.18 13.85 -40.61
CA LEU A 217 -21.97 14.36 -39.26
C LEU A 217 -20.53 14.88 -39.07
N LEU A 218 -19.54 14.09 -39.50
CA LEU A 218 -18.13 14.42 -39.40
C LEU A 218 -17.73 15.64 -40.24
N GLU A 219 -18.32 15.83 -41.43
CA GLU A 219 -18.13 17.02 -42.27
C GLU A 219 -18.58 18.32 -41.60
N ARG A 220 -19.50 18.25 -40.63
CA ARG A 220 -19.90 19.39 -39.78
C ARG A 220 -19.14 19.45 -38.44
N GLY A 221 -18.20 18.52 -38.20
CA GLY A 221 -17.43 18.44 -36.97
C GLY A 221 -18.16 17.79 -35.78
N TYR A 222 -19.29 17.13 -36.00
CA TYR A 222 -20.05 16.46 -34.93
C TYR A 222 -19.37 15.14 -34.48
N LYS A 223 -19.50 14.83 -33.19
CA LYS A 223 -19.05 13.60 -32.53
C LYS A 223 -20.19 13.00 -31.68
N LEU A 224 -19.87 12.24 -30.64
CA LEU A 224 -20.84 11.80 -29.62
C LEU A 224 -21.36 12.99 -28.77
N ASP A 225 -22.40 12.71 -27.98
CA ASP A 225 -23.18 13.64 -27.15
C ASP A 225 -23.97 14.67 -27.97
N LEU A 226 -24.85 14.16 -28.84
CA LEU A 226 -25.78 14.96 -29.65
C LEU A 226 -27.17 14.31 -29.77
N ASN A 227 -28.17 15.14 -30.04
CA ASN A 227 -29.55 14.74 -30.32
C ASN A 227 -29.79 14.75 -31.84
N ILE A 228 -30.33 13.65 -32.38
CA ILE A 228 -30.73 13.52 -33.79
C ILE A 228 -32.25 13.40 -33.84
N ASN A 229 -32.89 14.13 -34.74
CA ASN A 229 -34.30 13.93 -35.10
C ASN A 229 -34.48 14.07 -36.61
N CYS A 230 -35.55 13.48 -37.14
CA CYS A 230 -35.90 13.57 -38.55
C CYS A 230 -37.35 14.01 -38.74
N ILE A 231 -37.61 14.70 -39.85
CA ILE A 231 -38.95 15.02 -40.34
C ILE A 231 -39.13 14.29 -41.66
N MET A 232 -40.11 13.39 -41.74
CA MET A 232 -40.49 12.72 -42.99
C MET A 232 -41.73 13.40 -43.57
N ASN A 233 -41.65 13.77 -44.85
CA ASN A 233 -42.77 14.34 -45.61
C ASN A 233 -43.25 13.31 -46.63
N LYS A 234 -44.57 13.17 -46.78
CA LYS A 234 -45.22 12.36 -47.82
C LYS A 234 -45.75 13.27 -48.94
N SER A 235 -45.59 12.87 -50.20
CA SER A 235 -46.02 13.63 -51.40
C SER A 235 -46.56 12.70 -52.48
N ASN A 236 -47.57 13.16 -53.21
CA ASN A 236 -48.13 12.47 -54.38
C ASN A 236 -47.33 12.67 -55.68
N SER A 237 -46.26 13.49 -55.68
CA SER A 237 -45.39 13.69 -56.85
C SER A 237 -43.97 14.15 -56.47
N SER A 238 -43.03 13.96 -57.40
CA SER A 238 -41.62 14.36 -57.25
C SER A 238 -41.38 15.89 -57.29
N GLU A 239 -42.37 16.68 -57.71
CA GLU A 239 -42.29 18.15 -57.82
C GLU A 239 -43.37 18.85 -56.97
N GLY A 240 -44.13 18.09 -56.17
CA GLY A 240 -45.21 18.61 -55.32
C GLY A 240 -44.72 19.33 -54.06
N SER A 241 -45.57 20.20 -53.52
CA SER A 241 -45.40 20.71 -52.15
C SER A 241 -45.75 19.61 -51.13
N PRO A 242 -45.13 19.59 -49.94
CA PRO A 242 -45.43 18.58 -48.92
C PRO A 242 -46.92 18.56 -48.50
N ASP A 243 -47.62 17.46 -48.73
CA ASP A 243 -49.03 17.29 -48.38
C ASP A 243 -49.21 17.02 -46.86
N ASN A 244 -48.29 16.26 -46.27
CA ASN A 244 -48.27 15.98 -44.82
C ASN A 244 -46.84 15.70 -44.33
N SER A 245 -46.54 16.08 -43.09
CA SER A 245 -45.22 15.89 -42.46
C SER A 245 -45.33 15.29 -41.06
N THR A 246 -44.33 14.51 -40.67
CA THR A 246 -44.26 13.82 -39.38
C THR A 246 -42.86 13.98 -38.80
N THR A 247 -42.76 14.33 -37.52
CA THR A 247 -41.48 14.60 -36.83
C THR A 247 -41.20 13.52 -35.81
N SER A 248 -39.98 12.97 -35.81
CA SER A 248 -39.55 12.00 -34.81
C SER A 248 -39.25 12.67 -33.45
N PRO A 249 -39.36 11.93 -32.33
CA PRO A 249 -38.66 12.31 -31.11
C PRO A 249 -37.16 12.48 -31.33
N GLN A 250 -36.50 13.24 -30.44
CA GLN A 250 -35.04 13.31 -30.38
C GLN A 250 -34.46 11.97 -29.89
N TYR A 251 -33.47 11.46 -30.61
CA TYR A 251 -32.64 10.31 -30.26
C TYR A 251 -31.26 10.80 -29.84
N TRP A 252 -30.77 10.40 -28.66
CA TRP A 252 -29.47 10.82 -28.15
C TRP A 252 -28.37 9.82 -28.50
N LEU A 253 -27.33 10.30 -29.20
CA LEU A 253 -26.15 9.55 -29.60
C LEU A 253 -25.02 9.73 -28.58
N GLY A 254 -24.74 8.71 -27.77
CA GLY A 254 -23.63 8.77 -26.83
C GLY A 254 -23.47 7.51 -25.97
N ILE A 255 -22.65 7.65 -24.92
CA ILE A 255 -22.46 6.60 -23.90
C ILE A 255 -22.94 7.19 -22.58
N ARG A 256 -24.07 6.68 -22.11
CA ARG A 256 -24.76 7.17 -20.91
C ARG A 256 -24.04 6.67 -19.68
N VAL A 257 -23.66 7.60 -18.80
CA VAL A 257 -23.27 7.28 -17.42
C VAL A 257 -24.57 7.16 -16.61
N LEU A 258 -24.87 5.98 -16.06
CA LEU A 258 -26.13 5.75 -15.33
C LEU A 258 -26.12 6.38 -13.93
N ASN A 259 -24.95 6.47 -13.31
CA ASN A 259 -24.71 7.08 -12.00
C ASN A 259 -23.60 8.15 -12.06
N PRO A 260 -23.84 9.33 -12.69
CA PRO A 260 -22.82 10.34 -12.94
C PRO A 260 -22.40 11.14 -11.68
N ASN A 261 -23.20 11.08 -10.61
CA ASN A 261 -22.84 11.66 -9.30
C ASN A 261 -22.61 10.51 -8.33
N VAL A 262 -21.42 10.43 -7.74
CA VAL A 262 -21.07 9.35 -6.80
C VAL A 262 -20.41 9.92 -5.55
N ASN A 263 -20.76 9.37 -4.38
CA ASN A 263 -20.11 9.67 -3.11
C ASN A 263 -19.28 8.45 -2.69
N ILE A 264 -18.00 8.64 -2.41
CA ILE A 264 -17.07 7.57 -2.05
C ILE A 264 -16.36 7.94 -0.73
N PRO A 265 -16.49 7.15 0.35
CA PRO A 265 -15.67 7.34 1.54
C PRO A 265 -14.18 7.25 1.19
N GLN A 266 -13.33 8.06 1.84
CA GLN A 266 -11.88 8.01 1.60
C GLN A 266 -11.32 6.58 1.80
N GLY A 267 -10.37 6.18 0.95
CA GLY A 267 -9.84 4.81 0.88
C GLY A 267 -10.85 3.73 0.43
N SER A 268 -12.08 4.09 0.06
CA SER A 268 -13.11 3.16 -0.44
C SER A 268 -13.24 3.17 -1.96
N SER A 269 -13.97 2.19 -2.48
CA SER A 269 -14.25 1.98 -3.90
C SER A 269 -15.75 1.94 -4.20
N THR A 270 -16.09 2.14 -5.48
CA THR A 270 -17.46 2.15 -6.01
C THR A 270 -17.47 1.71 -7.48
N THR A 271 -18.63 1.43 -8.07
CA THR A 271 -18.77 1.14 -9.50
C THR A 271 -19.52 2.25 -10.23
N ILE A 272 -19.03 2.63 -11.42
CA ILE A 272 -19.73 3.49 -12.37
C ILE A 272 -20.20 2.66 -13.56
N GLN A 273 -21.44 2.86 -13.97
CA GLN A 273 -22.11 2.09 -15.00
C GLN A 273 -22.21 2.90 -16.30
N LEU A 274 -21.59 2.39 -17.37
CA LEU A 274 -21.62 2.95 -18.72
C LEU A 274 -22.52 2.12 -19.64
N GLN A 275 -23.37 2.79 -20.42
CA GLN A 275 -24.27 2.14 -21.38
C GLN A 275 -24.26 2.89 -22.74
N PRO A 276 -23.78 2.28 -23.83
CA PRO A 276 -23.85 2.90 -25.17
C PRO A 276 -25.29 2.92 -25.69
N THR A 277 -25.71 4.03 -26.31
CA THR A 277 -27.05 4.11 -26.95
C THR A 277 -27.07 3.69 -28.42
N PHE A 278 -25.91 3.35 -28.99
CA PHE A 278 -25.72 3.07 -30.41
C PHE A 278 -24.79 1.85 -30.62
N PRO A 279 -24.94 1.11 -31.74
CA PRO A 279 -24.01 0.04 -32.11
C PRO A 279 -22.70 0.61 -32.65
N PHE A 280 -21.58 -0.02 -32.31
CA PHE A 280 -20.26 0.32 -32.85
C PHE A 280 -19.46 -0.94 -33.19
N GLY A 281 -18.48 -0.80 -34.08
CA GLY A 281 -17.67 -1.94 -34.51
C GLY A 281 -16.21 -1.60 -34.75
N CYS A 282 -15.48 -2.61 -35.23
CA CYS A 282 -14.04 -2.51 -35.49
C CYS A 282 -13.68 -2.94 -36.92
N SER A 283 -12.72 -2.23 -37.48
CA SER A 283 -12.15 -2.49 -38.79
C SER A 283 -11.52 -3.88 -38.83
N SER A 284 -11.92 -4.68 -39.82
CA SER A 284 -11.52 -6.09 -39.94
C SER A 284 -11.25 -6.46 -41.39
N ARG A 285 -10.36 -7.44 -41.62
CA ARG A 285 -10.03 -7.92 -42.97
C ARG A 285 -11.06 -8.97 -43.39
N VAL A 286 -11.48 -8.96 -44.67
CA VAL A 286 -12.50 -9.90 -45.19
C VAL A 286 -12.10 -11.36 -44.97
N ASP A 287 -10.82 -11.69 -45.21
CA ASP A 287 -10.25 -13.03 -45.10
C ASP A 287 -10.12 -13.55 -43.64
N ASP A 288 -10.34 -12.69 -42.64
CA ASP A 288 -10.02 -12.94 -41.23
C ASP A 288 -11.26 -13.37 -40.46
N GLN A 289 -11.64 -14.65 -40.62
CA GLN A 289 -12.88 -15.22 -40.09
C GLN A 289 -12.91 -15.41 -38.57
N ASN A 290 -11.80 -15.19 -37.87
CA ASN A 290 -11.72 -15.26 -36.41
C ASN A 290 -10.56 -14.39 -35.89
N PRO A 291 -10.75 -13.04 -35.81
CA PRO A 291 -9.69 -12.13 -35.40
C PRO A 291 -9.24 -12.43 -33.96
N GLN A 292 -7.93 -12.58 -33.75
CA GLN A 292 -7.37 -12.90 -32.42
C GLN A 292 -7.50 -11.75 -31.39
N THR A 293 -7.78 -10.54 -31.85
CA THR A 293 -8.13 -9.39 -31.02
C THR A 293 -9.65 -9.27 -30.89
N LYS A 294 -10.15 -8.91 -29.70
CA LYS A 294 -11.56 -8.53 -29.52
C LYS A 294 -11.80 -7.10 -30.00
N CYS A 295 -12.99 -6.81 -30.52
CA CYS A 295 -13.40 -5.43 -30.78
C CYS A 295 -13.74 -4.74 -29.44
N LEU A 296 -12.96 -3.73 -29.07
CA LEU A 296 -13.04 -3.08 -27.76
C LEU A 296 -12.90 -1.56 -27.90
N LEU A 297 -13.93 -0.83 -27.47
CA LEU A 297 -13.85 0.60 -27.20
C LEU A 297 -13.32 0.80 -25.79
N SER A 298 -12.20 1.50 -25.64
CA SER A 298 -11.66 1.86 -24.33
C SER A 298 -12.17 3.25 -23.91
N VAL A 299 -12.70 3.38 -22.70
CA VAL A 299 -13.19 4.63 -22.12
C VAL A 299 -12.30 4.98 -20.93
N HIS A 300 -11.49 6.02 -21.11
CA HIS A 300 -10.46 6.46 -20.17
C HIS A 300 -10.95 7.64 -19.33
N MET A 301 -10.59 7.62 -18.05
CA MET A 301 -10.87 8.70 -17.12
C MET A 301 -9.65 9.62 -17.00
N PHE A 302 -9.88 10.93 -16.97
CA PHE A 302 -8.86 11.93 -16.66
C PHE A 302 -9.43 13.07 -15.80
N ASP A 303 -8.57 13.67 -14.97
CA ASP A 303 -8.87 14.90 -14.25
C ASP A 303 -8.32 16.09 -15.06
N PRO A 304 -9.14 17.07 -15.48
CA PRO A 304 -8.65 18.22 -16.24
C PRO A 304 -7.75 19.18 -15.43
N ASN A 305 -7.56 18.94 -14.13
CA ASN A 305 -6.73 19.76 -13.23
C ASN A 305 -5.37 19.11 -12.86
N ASP A 306 -5.16 17.82 -13.13
CA ASP A 306 -3.89 17.12 -12.92
C ASP A 306 -3.22 16.82 -14.26
N SER A 307 -1.91 17.04 -14.34
CA SER A 307 -1.07 16.72 -15.51
C SER A 307 -0.78 15.22 -15.69
N ASN A 308 -1.18 14.38 -14.73
CA ASN A 308 -0.89 12.94 -14.69
C ASN A 308 -2.19 12.12 -14.81
N ASP A 309 -2.63 11.79 -16.03
CA ASP A 309 -3.86 11.04 -16.38
C ASP A 309 -4.23 9.91 -15.39
N CYS A 310 -5.01 10.25 -14.35
CA CYS A 310 -5.35 9.39 -13.20
C CYS A 310 -4.17 8.63 -12.56
N LYS A 311 -2.94 9.15 -12.70
CA LYS A 311 -1.66 8.60 -12.22
C LYS A 311 -0.95 9.56 -11.24
N GLY A 312 -1.73 10.23 -10.40
CA GLY A 312 -1.25 11.14 -9.34
C GLY A 312 -2.36 11.52 -8.38
N SER A 313 -3.50 11.93 -8.95
CA SER A 313 -4.78 12.27 -8.33
C SER A 313 -5.26 11.40 -7.16
N SER A 314 -6.12 11.99 -6.31
CA SER A 314 -6.79 11.34 -5.17
C SER A 314 -7.82 10.26 -5.55
N ILE A 315 -7.96 9.95 -6.85
CA ILE A 315 -8.90 8.98 -7.42
C ILE A 315 -8.15 8.14 -8.46
N SER A 316 -8.46 6.84 -8.50
CA SER A 316 -7.88 5.83 -9.38
C SER A 316 -8.95 4.88 -9.94
N VAL A 317 -8.64 4.16 -11.02
CA VAL A 317 -9.49 3.09 -11.57
C VAL A 317 -8.84 1.74 -11.27
N THR A 318 -9.54 0.84 -10.59
CA THR A 318 -9.01 -0.47 -10.21
C THR A 318 -9.10 -1.46 -11.37
N GLY A 319 -8.04 -2.24 -11.60
CA GLY A 319 -8.03 -3.35 -12.57
C GLY A 319 -7.68 -3.00 -14.01
N SER A 320 -7.17 -1.79 -14.30
CA SER A 320 -6.89 -1.34 -15.69
C SER A 320 -5.53 -0.67 -15.84
N GLN A 321 -4.77 -1.07 -16.86
CA GLN A 321 -3.46 -0.47 -17.22
C GLN A 321 -3.56 0.95 -17.80
N LYS A 322 -4.76 1.40 -18.19
CA LYS A 322 -5.00 2.71 -18.82
C LYS A 322 -6.08 3.55 -18.09
N CYS A 323 -6.25 3.40 -16.77
CA CYS A 323 -7.18 4.23 -15.99
C CYS A 323 -8.61 4.32 -16.59
N GLY A 324 -9.16 3.18 -17.02
CA GLY A 324 -10.42 3.16 -17.78
C GLY A 324 -10.96 1.75 -18.02
N VAL A 325 -12.14 1.65 -18.65
CA VAL A 325 -12.83 0.36 -18.90
C VAL A 325 -12.94 0.08 -20.39
N GLN A 326 -13.20 -1.19 -20.76
CA GLN A 326 -13.36 -1.60 -22.16
C GLN A 326 -14.79 -2.12 -22.41
N ILE A 327 -15.48 -1.49 -23.37
CA ILE A 327 -16.83 -1.86 -23.81
C ILE A 327 -16.69 -2.70 -25.10
N PRO A 328 -17.32 -3.89 -25.20
CA PRO A 328 -17.25 -4.73 -26.40
C PRO A 328 -18.07 -4.13 -27.55
N GLY A 329 -17.51 -4.16 -28.76
CA GLY A 329 -18.18 -3.83 -30.03
C GLY A 329 -18.20 -5.02 -30.99
N PHE A 330 -18.63 -4.79 -32.23
CA PHE A 330 -18.86 -5.85 -33.22
C PHE A 330 -17.88 -5.84 -34.41
N TYR A 331 -17.50 -7.03 -34.87
CA TYR A 331 -16.90 -7.24 -36.19
C TYR A 331 -17.97 -7.48 -37.28
N TYR A 332 -17.56 -7.35 -38.55
CA TYR A 332 -18.49 -7.38 -39.70
C TYR A 332 -19.36 -8.65 -39.79
N HIS A 333 -18.85 -9.78 -39.29
CA HIS A 333 -19.54 -11.07 -39.31
C HIS A 333 -20.47 -11.28 -38.11
N GLU A 334 -20.26 -10.54 -37.01
CA GLU A 334 -21.04 -10.62 -35.76
C GLU A 334 -22.30 -9.75 -35.82
N TRP A 335 -22.22 -8.58 -36.46
CA TRP A 335 -23.35 -7.64 -36.54
C TRP A 335 -24.54 -8.17 -37.36
N ARG A 336 -25.76 -7.99 -36.83
CA ARG A 336 -27.03 -8.10 -37.56
C ARG A 336 -27.96 -6.98 -37.05
N ASP A 337 -28.82 -6.45 -37.90
CA ASP A 337 -29.85 -5.51 -37.45
C ASP A 337 -30.73 -6.17 -36.38
N GLY A 338 -30.95 -5.47 -35.26
CA GLY A 338 -31.65 -5.99 -34.08
C GLY A 338 -30.77 -6.68 -33.02
N VAL A 339 -29.45 -6.81 -33.22
CA VAL A 339 -28.52 -7.28 -32.17
C VAL A 339 -28.44 -6.29 -31.02
N ARG A 340 -28.45 -6.80 -29.78
CA ARG A 340 -28.38 -5.98 -28.57
C ARG A 340 -27.00 -5.38 -28.36
N TYR A 341 -26.93 -4.05 -28.25
CA TYR A 341 -25.69 -3.30 -27.99
C TYR A 341 -25.71 -2.51 -26.67
N ASP A 342 -26.87 -2.27 -26.06
CA ASP A 342 -27.07 -1.45 -24.84
C ASP A 342 -26.67 -2.17 -23.53
N ASN A 343 -25.64 -3.01 -23.56
CA ASN A 343 -25.16 -3.71 -22.36
C ASN A 343 -24.43 -2.74 -21.41
N VAL A 344 -24.76 -2.82 -20.13
CA VAL A 344 -24.10 -2.03 -19.08
C VAL A 344 -22.70 -2.59 -18.80
N THR A 345 -21.70 -1.71 -18.78
CA THR A 345 -20.31 -2.02 -18.45
C THR A 345 -19.90 -1.29 -17.18
N GLU A 346 -19.29 -1.98 -16.21
CA GLU A 346 -18.93 -1.40 -14.90
C GLU A 346 -17.45 -1.02 -14.81
N MET A 347 -17.18 0.20 -14.35
CA MET A 347 -15.84 0.73 -14.06
C MET A 347 -15.69 0.91 -12.54
N THR A 348 -14.74 0.20 -11.90
CA THR A 348 -14.47 0.37 -10.47
C THR A 348 -13.56 1.57 -10.23
N ILE A 349 -14.07 2.57 -9.51
CA ILE A 349 -13.34 3.77 -9.11
C ILE A 349 -13.02 3.68 -7.61
N THR A 350 -11.77 3.96 -7.25
CA THR A 350 -11.25 3.84 -5.89
C THR A 350 -10.56 5.15 -5.49
N THR A 351 -10.97 5.71 -4.36
CA THR A 351 -10.29 6.88 -3.77
C THR A 351 -8.95 6.45 -3.19
N ARG A 352 -7.92 7.29 -3.38
CA ARG A 352 -6.61 7.08 -2.79
C ARG A 352 -6.70 7.35 -1.29
N ASP A 353 -6.28 6.38 -0.49
CA ASP A 353 -6.04 6.58 0.95
C ASP A 353 -4.86 7.57 1.09
N PRO A 354 -5.05 8.77 1.68
CA PRO A 354 -3.99 9.76 1.76
C PRO A 354 -3.03 9.38 2.90
N ASN A 355 -1.73 9.26 2.61
CA ASN A 355 -0.68 8.97 3.61
C ASN A 355 -0.50 10.07 4.69
N ASP A 356 -1.29 11.13 4.63
CA ASP A 356 -1.10 12.42 5.29
C ASP A 356 -2.47 13.09 5.44
N TYR A 357 -2.69 13.91 6.47
CA TYR A 357 -3.89 14.74 6.52
C TYR A 357 -3.86 15.79 5.40
N LYS A 358 -4.77 15.65 4.43
CA LYS A 358 -5.06 16.64 3.37
C LYS A 358 -6.55 16.93 3.30
N GLU A 359 -6.98 17.89 4.10
CA GLU A 359 -8.21 18.64 3.83
C GLU A 359 -8.03 19.49 2.56
N GLY A 360 -9.01 19.53 1.65
CA GLY A 360 -8.96 20.44 0.51
C GLY A 360 -9.92 20.12 -0.64
N GLN A 361 -9.87 18.91 -1.21
CA GLN A 361 -10.72 18.52 -2.34
C GLN A 361 -11.56 17.28 -2.01
N ASN A 362 -12.81 17.55 -1.62
CA ASN A 362 -13.86 16.54 -1.44
C ASN A 362 -14.80 16.43 -2.65
N ARG A 363 -14.43 17.04 -3.80
CA ARG A 363 -15.19 16.98 -5.06
C ARG A 363 -14.26 17.09 -6.26
N PHE A 364 -14.43 16.19 -7.21
CA PHE A 364 -13.67 16.05 -8.45
C PHE A 364 -14.64 15.99 -9.63
N GLU A 365 -14.35 16.69 -10.72
CA GLU A 365 -15.11 16.62 -11.96
C GLU A 365 -14.26 15.95 -13.04
N LEU A 366 -14.48 14.65 -13.19
CA LEU A 366 -13.68 13.77 -14.01
C LEU A 366 -14.31 13.64 -15.40
N LYS A 367 -13.47 13.70 -16.43
CA LYS A 367 -13.88 13.59 -17.82
C LYS A 367 -13.56 12.21 -18.36
N LEU A 368 -14.41 11.75 -19.28
CA LEU A 368 -14.26 10.47 -19.96
C LEU A 368 -13.92 10.69 -21.43
N LEU A 369 -12.88 10.01 -21.92
CA LEU A 369 -12.37 10.08 -23.30
C LEU A 369 -12.35 8.70 -23.95
N THR A 370 -12.82 8.62 -25.20
CA THR A 370 -12.86 7.37 -25.98
C THR A 370 -11.58 7.12 -26.80
N GLU A 371 -10.94 5.97 -26.62
CA GLU A 371 -9.80 5.50 -27.42
C GLU A 371 -10.07 4.09 -27.99
N GLY A 372 -9.58 3.82 -29.20
CA GLY A 372 -9.60 2.49 -29.79
C GLY A 372 -9.05 2.49 -31.22
N THR A 373 -8.59 1.32 -31.68
CA THR A 373 -7.97 1.15 -33.00
C THR A 373 -8.99 0.66 -34.03
N GLY A 374 -9.19 1.43 -35.10
CA GLY A 374 -10.06 1.04 -36.21
C GLY A 374 -11.56 1.03 -35.90
N LEU A 375 -11.99 1.74 -34.85
CA LEU A 375 -13.41 2.01 -34.56
C LEU A 375 -14.06 2.88 -35.65
N ASN A 376 -15.37 3.11 -35.53
CA ASN A 376 -16.05 4.23 -36.20
C ASN A 376 -15.33 5.56 -35.89
N ASP A 377 -15.19 6.43 -36.89
CA ASP A 377 -14.44 7.69 -36.80
C ASP A 377 -15.14 8.69 -35.85
N ILE A 378 -16.48 8.68 -35.83
CA ILE A 378 -17.30 9.53 -34.94
C ILE A 378 -17.11 9.23 -33.44
N ILE A 379 -16.60 8.04 -33.10
CA ILE A 379 -16.33 7.64 -31.71
C ILE A 379 -14.97 8.15 -31.27
N GLN A 380 -13.93 8.07 -32.12
CA GLN A 380 -12.54 8.19 -31.71
C GLN A 380 -12.20 9.59 -31.17
N GLY A 381 -11.67 9.66 -29.95
CA GLY A 381 -11.32 10.93 -29.29
C GLY A 381 -12.54 11.82 -29.06
N SER A 382 -13.64 11.24 -28.58
CA SER A 382 -14.84 11.95 -28.13
C SER A 382 -14.82 12.06 -26.61
N TYR A 383 -15.22 13.21 -26.10
CA TYR A 383 -15.61 13.30 -24.70
C TYR A 383 -17.05 12.78 -24.53
N ILE A 384 -17.32 12.15 -23.40
CA ILE A 384 -18.70 11.79 -22.97
C ILE A 384 -18.96 12.41 -21.59
N SER A 385 -20.21 12.32 -21.12
CA SER A 385 -20.71 13.04 -19.95
C SER A 385 -19.81 12.93 -18.71
N ASN A 386 -19.57 14.07 -18.05
CA ASN A 386 -18.69 14.17 -16.88
C ASN A 386 -19.19 13.32 -15.70
N ILE A 387 -18.25 12.83 -14.90
CA ILE A 387 -18.51 12.21 -13.60
C ILE A 387 -18.18 13.23 -12.51
N VAL A 388 -19.10 13.44 -11.57
CA VAL A 388 -18.83 14.16 -10.32
C VAL A 388 -18.60 13.14 -9.21
N VAL A 389 -17.34 12.95 -8.83
CA VAL A 389 -17.00 12.19 -7.61
C VAL A 389 -16.93 13.16 -6.44
N THR A 390 -17.74 12.91 -5.42
CA THR A 390 -17.61 13.51 -4.10
C THR A 390 -16.94 12.50 -3.17
N THR A 391 -16.09 12.96 -2.25
CA THR A 391 -15.52 12.10 -1.23
C THR A 391 -16.09 12.43 0.14
N SER A 392 -16.52 11.39 0.85
CA SER A 392 -16.91 11.51 2.25
C SER A 392 -15.65 11.44 3.10
N SER A 393 -15.28 12.55 3.73
CA SER A 393 -14.24 12.58 4.75
C SER A 393 -14.73 11.82 5.98
N VAL A 394 -14.31 10.56 6.10
CA VAL A 394 -14.44 9.78 7.33
C VAL A 394 -13.39 10.32 8.29
N THR A 395 -13.76 11.33 9.08
CA THR A 395 -12.84 12.02 10.01
C THR A 395 -12.57 11.21 11.28
N SER A 396 -13.32 10.14 11.53
CA SER A 396 -13.29 9.38 12.79
C SER A 396 -11.92 8.76 13.12
N TRP A 397 -11.05 8.52 12.14
CA TRP A 397 -9.66 8.05 12.36
C TRP A 397 -8.61 9.18 12.40
N GLN A 398 -8.98 10.40 11.99
CA GLN A 398 -8.05 11.52 11.86
C GLN A 398 -7.78 12.16 13.22
N GLY A 399 -6.52 12.48 13.51
CA GLY A 399 -6.07 12.92 14.84
C GLY A 399 -6.23 11.87 15.95
N LYS A 400 -6.56 10.62 15.62
CA LYS A 400 -6.69 9.54 16.61
C LYS A 400 -5.37 8.79 16.78
N THR A 401 -5.13 8.41 18.03
CA THR A 401 -3.98 7.63 18.49
C THR A 401 -4.45 6.80 19.67
N CYS A 402 -4.16 5.50 19.64
CA CYS A 402 -4.15 4.66 20.85
C CYS A 402 -2.72 4.61 21.38
N TYR A 403 -2.53 4.58 22.70
CA TYR A 403 -1.20 4.38 23.26
C TYR A 403 -1.14 3.62 24.59
N SER A 404 0.09 3.21 24.90
CA SER A 404 0.58 2.79 26.22
C SER A 404 1.89 3.52 26.50
N TYR A 405 1.95 4.33 27.56
CA TYR A 405 3.14 5.06 27.97
C TYR A 405 3.66 4.64 29.34
N VAL A 406 4.99 4.65 29.49
CA VAL A 406 5.74 4.42 30.74
C VAL A 406 5.27 3.15 31.49
N ASP A 407 4.67 3.28 32.67
CA ASP A 407 3.95 2.22 33.38
C ASP A 407 2.44 2.30 33.06
N PRO A 408 1.89 1.38 32.22
CA PRO A 408 0.96 1.76 31.17
C PRO A 408 -0.19 2.70 31.54
N HIS A 409 0.05 4.00 31.36
CA HIS A 409 -1.01 4.95 31.07
C HIS A 409 -1.53 4.63 29.68
N MET A 410 -2.80 4.23 29.62
CA MET A 410 -3.46 3.78 28.42
C MET A 410 -4.39 4.86 27.88
N ARG A 411 -4.45 4.97 26.56
CA ARG A 411 -5.46 5.77 25.86
C ARG A 411 -6.02 4.98 24.70
N SER A 412 -7.34 4.84 24.62
CA SER A 412 -8.03 4.27 23.46
C SER A 412 -7.98 5.22 22.24
N PHE A 413 -8.31 4.71 21.05
CA PHE A 413 -8.37 5.57 19.86
C PHE A 413 -9.33 6.76 20.03
N ASP A 414 -10.48 6.56 20.70
CA ASP A 414 -11.49 7.61 20.94
C ASP A 414 -11.26 8.42 22.22
N GLY A 415 -10.10 8.25 22.87
CA GLY A 415 -9.61 9.15 23.91
C GLY A 415 -10.12 8.86 25.32
N ARG A 416 -10.52 7.62 25.60
CA ARG A 416 -10.72 7.12 26.97
C ARG A 416 -9.37 6.84 27.61
N TYR A 417 -9.06 7.53 28.70
CA TYR A 417 -7.84 7.36 29.50
C TYR A 417 -8.05 6.33 30.61
N TYR A 418 -7.05 5.49 30.87
CA TYR A 418 -7.10 4.48 31.93
C TYR A 418 -5.70 3.91 32.28
N GLU A 419 -5.64 3.06 33.30
CA GLU A 419 -4.38 2.49 33.84
C GLU A 419 -4.30 0.97 33.62
N ASN A 420 -3.21 0.44 33.06
CA ASN A 420 -3.01 -1.02 32.98
C ASN A 420 -1.70 -1.49 33.66
N GLN A 421 -1.72 -1.46 34.98
CA GLN A 421 -0.63 -1.90 35.85
C GLN A 421 -0.51 -3.45 35.99
N ASN A 422 -1.27 -4.22 35.20
CA ASN A 422 -1.29 -5.69 35.27
C ASN A 422 -0.10 -6.32 34.53
N ILE A 423 0.55 -7.31 35.16
CA ILE A 423 1.67 -8.05 34.56
C ILE A 423 1.13 -9.21 33.71
N ALA A 424 1.00 -9.00 32.39
CA ALA A 424 0.72 -10.09 31.44
C ALA A 424 1.22 -9.79 30.01
N ILE A 425 0.64 -10.52 29.05
CA ILE A 425 0.68 -10.23 27.61
C ILE A 425 -0.76 -9.91 27.21
N PHE A 426 -0.98 -8.84 26.45
CA PHE A 426 -2.30 -8.30 26.11
C PHE A 426 -2.45 -8.05 24.61
N VAL A 427 -3.67 -8.18 24.10
CA VAL A 427 -4.03 -7.68 22.77
C VAL A 427 -4.14 -6.16 22.87
N LEU A 428 -3.11 -5.43 22.43
CA LEU A 428 -3.16 -3.96 22.38
C LEU A 428 -4.13 -3.53 21.27
N TYR A 429 -3.96 -4.10 20.07
CA TYR A 429 -4.83 -3.90 18.92
C TYR A 429 -5.04 -5.22 18.18
N ARG A 430 -6.25 -5.46 17.68
CA ARG A 430 -6.61 -6.51 16.72
C ARG A 430 -7.64 -5.97 15.73
N HIS A 431 -7.50 -6.33 14.45
CA HIS A 431 -8.50 -6.01 13.43
C HIS A 431 -9.51 -7.16 13.26
N LYS A 432 -10.81 -6.88 13.25
CA LYS A 432 -11.89 -7.90 13.18
C LYS A 432 -11.83 -8.79 11.93
N LEU A 433 -11.60 -8.18 10.76
CA LEU A 433 -11.70 -8.86 9.45
C LEU A 433 -10.35 -9.22 8.80
N SER A 434 -9.22 -8.73 9.31
CA SER A 434 -7.91 -8.88 8.68
C SER A 434 -6.92 -9.47 9.69
N LYS A 435 -5.86 -10.12 9.20
CA LYS A 435 -4.91 -10.86 10.04
C LYS A 435 -3.84 -9.93 10.64
N GLN A 436 -4.26 -8.77 11.17
CA GLN A 436 -3.40 -7.78 11.82
C GLN A 436 -3.63 -7.79 13.34
N GLU A 437 -2.55 -7.87 14.11
CA GLU A 437 -2.58 -7.85 15.57
C GLU A 437 -1.29 -7.27 16.17
N VAL A 438 -1.43 -6.53 17.26
CA VAL A 438 -0.33 -6.00 18.07
C VAL A 438 -0.50 -6.52 19.49
N GLN A 439 0.48 -7.28 19.97
CA GLN A 439 0.52 -7.77 21.35
C GLN A 439 1.53 -6.96 22.16
N MET A 440 1.13 -6.51 23.34
CA MET A 440 1.99 -5.83 24.31
C MET A 440 2.33 -6.79 25.46
N LYS A 441 3.57 -6.77 25.94
CA LYS A 441 4.05 -7.58 27.08
C LYS A 441 4.68 -6.66 28.12
N THR A 442 4.21 -6.81 29.36
CA THR A 442 4.52 -5.95 30.51
C THR A 442 5.30 -6.70 31.59
N ARG A 443 6.16 -6.02 32.35
CA ARG A 443 6.90 -6.54 33.52
C ARG A 443 6.92 -5.49 34.64
N ARG A 444 7.37 -5.86 35.84
CA ARG A 444 7.85 -4.84 36.79
C ARG A 444 9.16 -4.22 36.29
N CYS A 445 9.23 -2.90 36.31
CA CYS A 445 10.38 -2.09 35.91
C CYS A 445 11.08 -1.43 37.12
N ASN A 446 10.36 -1.27 38.23
CA ASN A 446 10.88 -0.81 39.51
C ASN A 446 10.18 -1.55 40.67
N ASN A 447 10.30 -1.06 41.91
CA ASN A 447 9.72 -1.70 43.10
C ASN A 447 8.19 -1.53 43.26
N VAL A 448 7.54 -0.72 42.42
CA VAL A 448 6.19 -0.16 42.65
C VAL A 448 5.27 -0.28 41.42
N ALA A 449 5.84 -0.18 40.21
CA ALA A 449 5.13 -0.05 38.93
C ALA A 449 5.42 -1.17 37.92
N THR A 450 4.50 -1.34 36.97
CA THR A 450 4.56 -2.29 35.85
C THR A 450 4.78 -1.52 34.56
N CYS A 451 5.85 -1.76 33.78
CA CYS A 451 6.09 -1.11 32.49
C CYS A 451 5.91 -2.04 31.29
N ALA A 452 5.58 -1.48 30.13
CA ALA A 452 5.71 -2.18 28.85
C ALA A 452 7.20 -2.43 28.53
N CYS A 453 7.55 -3.67 28.16
CA CYS A 453 8.94 -4.08 27.87
C CYS A 453 9.11 -4.84 26.56
N ALA A 454 8.02 -5.27 25.93
CA ALA A 454 8.06 -5.89 24.62
C ALA A 454 6.77 -5.67 23.83
N VAL A 455 6.90 -5.64 22.50
CA VAL A 455 5.80 -5.54 21.54
C VAL A 455 6.01 -6.52 20.38
N ALA A 456 4.93 -7.16 19.97
CA ALA A 456 4.88 -8.05 18.82
C ALA A 456 3.88 -7.50 17.81
N VAL A 457 4.33 -7.19 16.59
CA VAL A 457 3.46 -6.74 15.50
C VAL A 457 3.36 -7.85 14.45
N ARG A 458 2.13 -8.27 14.16
CA ARG A 458 1.82 -9.35 13.21
C ARG A 458 0.97 -8.84 12.06
N ALA A 459 1.33 -9.26 10.85
CA ALA A 459 0.44 -9.25 9.69
C ALA A 459 0.54 -10.61 8.99
N GLY A 460 -0.55 -11.40 9.01
CA GLY A 460 -0.62 -12.71 8.35
C GLY A 460 0.44 -13.69 8.86
N GLY A 461 1.34 -14.08 7.97
CA GLY A 461 2.50 -14.93 8.24
C GLY A 461 3.73 -14.19 8.78
N ASP A 462 3.78 -12.85 8.72
CA ASP A 462 4.91 -12.05 9.19
C ASP A 462 4.75 -11.60 10.65
N ILE A 463 5.85 -11.63 11.40
CA ILE A 463 5.91 -11.18 12.80
C ILE A 463 7.24 -10.43 13.04
N PHE A 464 7.14 -9.20 13.54
CA PHE A 464 8.26 -8.40 14.03
C PHE A 464 8.17 -8.26 15.56
N LEU A 465 9.28 -8.53 16.26
CA LEU A 465 9.39 -8.40 17.71
C LEU A 465 10.41 -7.34 18.12
N ILE A 466 10.04 -6.54 19.11
CA ILE A 466 10.96 -5.87 20.04
C ILE A 466 10.70 -6.51 21.40
N ASP A 467 11.63 -7.33 21.90
CA ASP A 467 11.56 -7.91 23.25
C ASP A 467 12.77 -7.52 24.08
N LEU A 468 12.56 -6.55 24.97
CA LEU A 468 13.53 -6.07 25.96
C LEU A 468 13.21 -6.59 27.38
N CYS A 469 12.23 -7.49 27.52
CA CYS A 469 11.89 -8.13 28.78
C CYS A 469 12.95 -9.19 29.11
N GLY A 470 13.83 -8.92 30.08
CA GLY A 470 14.96 -9.78 30.40
C GLY A 470 16.06 -9.83 29.30
N THR A 471 17.16 -10.52 29.60
CA THR A 471 18.39 -10.49 28.79
C THR A 471 18.61 -11.77 27.98
N PRO A 472 19.16 -11.69 26.75
CA PRO A 472 19.53 -10.46 26.05
C PRO A 472 18.34 -9.74 25.38
N GLY A 473 18.48 -8.44 25.09
CA GLY A 473 17.50 -7.71 24.27
C GLY A 473 17.44 -8.27 22.83
N LEU A 474 16.25 -8.24 22.21
CA LEU A 474 16.01 -8.75 20.85
C LEU A 474 15.14 -7.79 20.04
N ILE A 475 15.64 -7.34 18.88
CA ILE A 475 14.89 -6.52 17.91
C ILE A 475 15.04 -7.21 16.55
N LYS A 476 14.01 -7.94 16.09
CA LYS A 476 14.12 -8.79 14.89
C LYS A 476 12.77 -9.08 14.23
N HIS A 477 12.78 -9.28 12.92
CA HIS A 477 11.75 -10.11 12.28
C HIS A 477 11.96 -11.58 12.70
N VAL A 478 10.95 -12.17 13.33
CA VAL A 478 11.00 -13.58 13.77
C VAL A 478 10.23 -14.49 12.80
N SER A 479 9.30 -13.93 12.02
CA SER A 479 8.70 -14.60 10.88
C SER A 479 8.65 -13.66 9.67
N CYS A 480 9.11 -14.19 8.53
CA CYS A 480 9.14 -13.55 7.21
C CYS A 480 8.59 -14.56 6.18
N LYS A 481 7.26 -14.72 6.11
CA LYS A 481 6.61 -15.63 5.14
C LYS A 481 6.12 -14.89 3.90
N GLU A 482 5.70 -13.64 4.08
CA GLU A 482 4.93 -12.89 3.08
C GLU A 482 5.62 -11.56 2.70
N ASN A 483 6.50 -11.02 3.56
CA ASN A 483 7.15 -9.72 3.39
C ASN A 483 6.11 -8.61 3.15
N ILE A 484 5.14 -8.51 4.06
CA ILE A 484 4.04 -7.55 4.02
C ILE A 484 4.09 -6.47 5.12
N LEU A 485 4.92 -6.66 6.16
CA LEU A 485 5.26 -5.59 7.12
C LEU A 485 6.40 -4.71 6.59
N ASP A 486 6.24 -3.38 6.65
CA ASP A 486 7.29 -2.40 6.33
C ASP A 486 7.81 -1.75 7.61
N VAL A 487 9.03 -2.10 8.03
CA VAL A 487 9.66 -1.62 9.27
C VAL A 487 10.71 -0.57 8.97
N ARG A 488 10.57 0.60 9.59
CA ARG A 488 11.45 1.77 9.47
C ARG A 488 12.12 2.05 10.80
N GLN A 489 13.44 2.03 10.81
CA GLN A 489 14.25 2.54 11.91
C GLN A 489 14.41 4.05 11.70
N ILE A 490 13.80 4.84 12.58
CA ILE A 490 13.93 6.30 12.59
C ILE A 490 15.26 6.67 13.24
N SER A 491 15.54 6.05 14.38
CA SER A 491 16.81 6.07 15.10
C SER A 491 17.09 4.69 15.72
N PRO A 492 18.32 4.40 16.21
CA PRO A 492 18.62 3.31 17.15
C PRO A 492 17.53 2.96 18.18
N TYR A 493 16.80 3.97 18.68
CA TYR A 493 15.81 3.88 19.75
C TYR A 493 14.34 4.08 19.30
N MET A 494 14.07 4.40 18.02
CA MET A 494 12.71 4.67 17.53
C MET A 494 12.40 3.90 16.24
N TYR A 495 11.31 3.13 16.25
CA TYR A 495 10.88 2.26 15.15
C TYR A 495 9.42 2.50 14.76
N GLN A 496 9.17 2.68 13.46
CA GLN A 496 7.83 2.74 12.88
C GLN A 496 7.55 1.48 12.05
N ILE A 497 6.45 0.81 12.31
CA ILE A 497 6.05 -0.47 11.71
C ILE A 497 4.70 -0.26 11.02
N TYR A 498 4.72 -0.22 9.69
CA TYR A 498 3.52 -0.05 8.88
C TYR A 498 2.91 -1.41 8.57
N MET A 499 1.68 -1.64 9.01
CA MET A 499 0.90 -2.83 8.70
C MET A 499 0.20 -2.69 7.33
N PRO A 500 -0.19 -3.80 6.67
CA PRO A 500 -0.67 -3.76 5.28
C PRO A 500 -1.90 -2.87 5.03
N LEU A 501 -2.77 -2.66 6.02
CA LEU A 501 -3.92 -1.74 5.96
C LEU A 501 -3.57 -0.28 6.33
N ARG A 502 -2.30 0.13 6.25
CA ARG A 502 -1.78 1.47 6.61
C ARG A 502 -1.82 1.85 8.10
N THR A 503 -2.42 1.04 8.96
CA THR A 503 -2.26 1.12 10.42
C THR A 503 -0.76 1.15 10.77
N MET A 504 -0.30 2.16 11.51
CA MET A 504 1.11 2.30 11.91
C MET A 504 1.27 2.07 13.40
N VAL A 505 2.19 1.19 13.79
CA VAL A 505 2.69 1.10 15.17
C VAL A 505 3.98 1.89 15.25
N SER A 506 4.12 2.76 16.24
CA SER A 506 5.40 3.39 16.58
C SER A 506 5.86 2.96 17.96
N VAL A 507 7.17 2.78 18.10
CA VAL A 507 7.82 2.22 19.29
C VAL A 507 9.03 3.08 19.62
N THR A 508 8.94 3.84 20.72
CA THR A 508 10.10 4.55 21.31
C THR A 508 10.63 3.70 22.46
N ILE A 509 11.92 3.40 22.42
CA ILE A 509 12.65 2.65 23.44
C ILE A 509 13.27 3.67 24.40
N ASN A 510 12.73 3.75 25.62
CA ASN A 510 13.21 4.69 26.62
C ASN A 510 14.34 4.04 27.44
N THR A 511 15.51 4.67 27.46
CA THR A 511 16.73 4.20 28.15
C THR A 511 17.13 5.16 29.25
N TRP A 512 17.21 4.66 30.50
CA TRP A 512 17.51 5.47 31.68
C TRP A 512 18.71 4.96 32.47
N TRP A 513 19.46 5.90 33.06
CA TRP A 513 20.72 5.61 33.77
C TRP A 513 20.53 4.70 34.98
N GLY A 514 20.71 3.38 34.77
CA GLY A 514 20.63 2.36 35.82
C GLY A 514 19.29 1.63 35.92
N TYR A 515 18.30 1.96 35.09
CA TYR A 515 17.01 1.27 35.01
C TYR A 515 16.94 0.32 33.81
N GLU A 516 15.97 -0.61 33.83
CA GLU A 516 15.68 -1.45 32.66
C GLU A 516 14.91 -0.66 31.60
N SER A 517 15.20 -0.90 30.32
CA SER A 517 14.53 -0.21 29.21
C SER A 517 13.02 -0.48 29.19
N THR A 518 12.25 0.58 28.92
CA THR A 518 10.78 0.55 28.77
C THR A 518 10.38 0.95 27.35
N LEU A 519 9.13 0.67 26.97
CA LEU A 519 8.59 1.00 25.64
C LEU A 519 7.40 1.97 25.77
N ASN A 520 7.46 3.07 25.05
CA ASN A 520 6.27 3.83 24.67
C ASN A 520 5.73 3.24 23.36
N LEU A 521 4.45 2.89 23.33
CA LEU A 521 3.78 2.26 22.18
C LEU A 521 2.65 3.17 21.68
N ASN A 522 2.78 3.68 20.46
CA ASN A 522 1.71 4.39 19.75
C ASN A 522 1.12 3.48 18.66
N ILE A 523 -0.20 3.48 18.52
CA ILE A 523 -0.90 2.90 17.38
C ILE A 523 -1.75 3.99 16.71
N TYR A 524 -1.48 4.20 15.44
CA TYR A 524 -2.15 5.16 14.59
C TYR A 524 -3.06 4.42 13.60
N PRO A 525 -4.38 4.65 13.65
CA PRO A 525 -5.33 3.96 12.79
C PRO A 525 -5.34 4.52 11.37
N SER A 526 -5.80 3.69 10.45
CA SER A 526 -6.17 4.03 9.08
C SER A 526 -7.70 4.20 8.95
N VAL A 527 -8.16 4.62 7.77
CA VAL A 527 -9.59 4.59 7.42
C VAL A 527 -10.18 3.17 7.38
N LYS A 528 -9.36 2.11 7.33
CA LYS A 528 -9.81 0.70 7.38
C LYS A 528 -10.08 0.20 8.79
N ASP A 529 -9.48 0.82 9.80
CA ASP A 529 -9.63 0.45 11.21
C ASP A 529 -10.99 0.91 11.79
N VAL A 530 -11.67 1.85 11.14
CA VAL A 530 -12.96 2.41 11.60
C VAL A 530 -14.02 1.32 11.77
N HIS A 531 -14.54 1.20 12.99
CA HIS A 531 -15.41 0.13 13.50
C HIS A 531 -14.80 -1.29 13.48
N GLN A 532 -13.56 -1.47 13.00
CA GLN A 532 -12.88 -2.76 12.87
C GLN A 532 -11.90 -3.09 13.99
N THR A 533 -11.56 -2.15 14.87
CA THR A 533 -10.62 -2.40 15.98
C THR A 533 -11.24 -3.18 17.15
N GLN A 534 -10.36 -3.88 17.87
CA GLN A 534 -10.55 -4.59 19.13
C GLN A 534 -9.24 -4.57 19.93
N GLY A 535 -9.28 -4.99 21.19
CA GLY A 535 -8.13 -4.95 22.11
C GLY A 535 -8.21 -3.78 23.09
N LEU A 536 -7.14 -3.57 23.84
CA LEU A 536 -6.98 -2.46 24.78
C LEU A 536 -7.17 -1.07 24.11
N CYS A 537 -6.87 -0.94 22.82
CA CYS A 537 -7.11 0.30 22.08
C CYS A 537 -8.59 0.64 21.84
N GLY A 538 -9.52 -0.24 22.18
CA GLY A 538 -10.96 -0.01 22.07
C GLY A 538 -11.52 -0.13 20.64
N VAL A 539 -12.65 0.52 20.38
CA VAL A 539 -13.44 0.34 19.15
C VAL A 539 -13.60 1.69 18.44
N LEU A 540 -12.74 1.95 17.45
CA LEU A 540 -12.71 3.23 16.72
C LEU A 540 -14.05 3.60 16.07
N ASN A 541 -14.83 4.47 16.72
CA ASN A 541 -16.20 4.82 16.35
C ASN A 541 -16.68 6.21 16.83
N ASP A 542 -15.79 7.03 17.42
CA ASP A 542 -16.08 8.31 18.10
C ASP A 542 -16.88 8.19 19.42
N ASN A 543 -16.98 7.01 20.02
CA ASN A 543 -17.71 6.74 21.27
C ASN A 543 -16.82 6.10 22.36
N PRO A 544 -16.12 6.90 23.19
CA PRO A 544 -15.34 6.37 24.32
C PRO A 544 -16.17 5.67 25.40
N GLY A 545 -17.50 5.65 25.29
CA GLY A 545 -18.37 4.85 26.14
C GLY A 545 -18.20 3.34 25.95
N ASP A 546 -17.96 2.86 24.72
CA ASP A 546 -17.89 1.43 24.39
C ASP A 546 -16.48 0.86 24.16
N ASP A 547 -15.43 1.69 24.26
CA ASP A 547 -14.02 1.28 24.21
C ASP A 547 -13.68 0.10 25.13
N PHE A 548 -14.30 0.01 26.31
CA PHE A 548 -14.11 -1.12 27.23
C PHE A 548 -14.90 -2.39 26.81
N THR A 549 -15.02 -2.64 25.51
CA THR A 549 -15.63 -3.87 24.97
C THR A 549 -14.66 -5.05 25.16
N THR A 550 -15.07 -6.07 25.89
CA THR A 550 -14.31 -7.32 26.12
C THR A 550 -14.33 -8.22 24.87
N PRO A 551 -13.49 -9.28 24.77
CA PRO A 551 -13.51 -10.19 23.62
C PRO A 551 -14.86 -10.86 23.34
N SER A 552 -15.74 -10.91 24.33
CA SER A 552 -17.10 -11.46 24.21
C SER A 552 -18.14 -10.51 23.62
N GLY A 553 -17.81 -9.22 23.51
CA GLY A 553 -18.70 -8.17 22.99
C GLY A 553 -19.58 -7.47 24.03
N HIS A 554 -19.43 -7.73 25.34
CA HIS A 554 -19.99 -6.84 26.36
C HIS A 554 -19.03 -5.69 26.70
N ILE A 555 -19.58 -4.55 27.09
CA ILE A 555 -18.81 -3.46 27.70
C ILE A 555 -18.58 -3.84 29.17
N GLU A 556 -17.36 -3.67 29.66
CA GLU A 556 -17.01 -3.80 31.07
C GLU A 556 -16.80 -2.40 31.68
N PRO A 557 -17.51 -1.98 32.73
CA PRO A 557 -17.23 -0.71 33.39
C PRO A 557 -15.89 -0.68 34.15
N ASP A 558 -15.44 -1.79 34.72
CA ASP A 558 -14.19 -1.81 35.49
C ASP A 558 -12.93 -1.90 34.60
N ASN A 559 -11.98 -1.02 34.88
CA ASN A 559 -10.74 -0.90 34.13
C ASN A 559 -9.83 -2.15 34.25
N ASN A 560 -9.73 -2.71 35.45
CA ASN A 560 -8.88 -3.87 35.71
C ASN A 560 -9.46 -5.13 35.06
N GLU A 561 -10.77 -5.36 35.21
CA GLU A 561 -11.45 -6.50 34.58
C GLU A 561 -11.49 -6.37 33.05
N PHE A 562 -11.69 -5.17 32.50
CA PHE A 562 -11.53 -4.91 31.06
C PHE A 562 -10.12 -5.28 30.58
N SER A 563 -9.08 -4.78 31.25
CA SER A 563 -7.69 -5.02 30.87
C SER A 563 -7.34 -6.51 30.96
N LEU A 564 -7.75 -7.20 32.02
CA LEU A 564 -7.56 -8.64 32.19
C LEU A 564 -8.37 -9.46 31.18
N SER A 565 -9.52 -8.98 30.70
CA SER A 565 -10.29 -9.68 29.65
C SER A 565 -9.52 -9.78 28.31
N TRP A 566 -8.62 -8.84 28.02
CA TRP A 566 -7.76 -8.84 26.83
C TRP A 566 -6.39 -9.51 27.05
N ARG A 567 -6.21 -10.20 28.19
CA ARG A 567 -5.01 -11.01 28.46
C ARG A 567 -4.93 -12.20 27.51
N ILE A 568 -3.75 -12.37 26.92
CA ILE A 568 -3.42 -13.44 25.98
C ILE A 568 -3.01 -14.70 26.75
N GLN A 569 -3.50 -15.86 26.29
CA GLN A 569 -3.08 -17.16 26.80
C GLN A 569 -1.74 -17.57 26.20
N GLN A 570 -0.99 -18.38 26.92
CA GLN A 570 0.39 -18.76 26.57
C GLN A 570 0.52 -19.32 25.13
N ASN A 571 -0.47 -20.11 24.70
CA ASN A 571 -0.56 -20.74 23.38
C ASN A 571 -0.99 -19.79 22.22
N ASP A 572 -1.31 -18.54 22.52
CA ASP A 572 -1.70 -17.51 21.53
C ASP A 572 -0.67 -16.37 21.44
N SER A 573 0.38 -16.42 22.27
CA SER A 573 1.42 -15.38 22.38
C SER A 573 2.41 -15.44 21.22
N PHE A 574 2.63 -14.33 20.52
CA PHE A 574 3.66 -14.21 19.47
C PHE A 574 5.08 -14.10 20.04
N PHE A 575 5.24 -14.00 21.36
CA PHE A 575 6.54 -14.12 22.03
C PHE A 575 6.98 -15.58 22.23
N ASP A 576 6.08 -16.56 22.02
CA ASP A 576 6.42 -17.99 21.94
C ASP A 576 6.63 -18.39 20.46
N PRO A 577 7.81 -18.95 20.09
CA PRO A 577 8.06 -19.43 18.74
C PRO A 577 7.14 -20.58 18.29
N ALA A 578 6.50 -21.32 19.22
CA ALA A 578 5.50 -22.33 18.86
C ALA A 578 4.31 -21.74 18.08
N ASN A 579 4.03 -20.45 18.26
CA ASN A 579 2.86 -19.76 17.70
C ASN A 579 3.16 -18.99 16.41
N HIS A 580 4.41 -19.08 15.90
CA HIS A 580 4.87 -18.47 14.64
C HIS A 580 4.42 -19.24 13.39
N ASN A 581 3.40 -20.10 13.53
CA ASN A 581 2.83 -20.86 12.42
C ASN A 581 2.20 -19.91 11.36
N PRO A 582 2.35 -20.21 10.05
CA PRO A 582 1.94 -19.33 8.97
C PRO A 582 0.41 -19.25 8.87
N VAL A 583 -0.15 -18.09 9.25
CA VAL A 583 -1.56 -17.76 9.03
C VAL A 583 -1.63 -16.93 7.75
N VAL A 584 -1.78 -17.61 6.62
CA VAL A 584 -1.69 -17.00 5.27
C VAL A 584 -2.63 -15.80 5.15
N TRP A 585 -2.14 -14.68 4.62
CA TRP A 585 -2.95 -13.49 4.32
C TRP A 585 -4.04 -13.81 3.26
N ASP A 586 -5.09 -12.98 3.17
CA ASP A 586 -6.17 -13.22 2.21
C ASP A 586 -5.73 -12.86 0.78
N GLU A 587 -5.77 -13.84 -0.14
CA GLU A 587 -5.39 -13.67 -1.56
C GLU A 587 -6.24 -12.61 -2.29
N ASN A 588 -7.43 -12.28 -1.78
CA ASN A 588 -8.30 -11.24 -2.35
C ASN A 588 -7.81 -9.80 -2.05
N ALA A 589 -6.90 -9.63 -1.08
CA ALA A 589 -6.34 -8.32 -0.72
C ALA A 589 -5.09 -8.00 -1.56
N LEU A 590 -5.32 -7.42 -2.75
CA LEU A 590 -4.25 -7.03 -3.67
C LEU A 590 -3.47 -5.79 -3.19
N PHE A 591 -2.16 -5.93 -3.03
CA PHE A 591 -1.21 -4.85 -2.79
C PHE A 591 -0.45 -4.50 -4.09
N CYS A 592 -0.22 -3.23 -4.38
CA CYS A 592 0.36 -2.80 -5.65
C CYS A 592 1.88 -2.54 -5.60
N VAL A 593 2.65 -3.03 -6.56
CA VAL A 593 4.09 -2.81 -6.86
C VAL A 593 4.50 -1.52 -7.59
N CYS A 594 4.84 -0.38 -6.96
CA CYS A 594 5.45 0.74 -7.70
C CYS A 594 6.82 0.34 -8.32
N PRO A 595 7.05 0.40 -9.67
CA PRO A 595 8.26 -0.17 -10.28
C PRO A 595 9.57 0.52 -9.92
N ALA A 596 9.53 1.73 -9.34
CA ALA A 596 10.72 2.44 -8.87
C ALA A 596 11.53 1.67 -7.79
N ALA A 597 10.92 0.67 -7.14
CA ALA A 597 11.59 -0.20 -6.17
C ALA A 597 12.25 -1.46 -6.78
N LEU A 598 11.94 -1.83 -8.03
CA LEU A 598 12.33 -3.10 -8.63
C LEU A 598 13.66 -3.03 -9.41
N ASN A 599 14.77 -2.98 -8.68
CA ASN A 599 16.13 -3.10 -9.23
C ASN A 599 16.49 -4.54 -9.66
N THR A 600 15.62 -5.20 -10.45
CA THR A 600 15.78 -6.60 -10.89
C THR A 600 15.62 -6.71 -12.41
N ALA A 601 16.70 -7.11 -13.10
CA ALA A 601 16.81 -7.11 -14.56
C ALA A 601 16.11 -8.31 -15.25
N THR A 602 14.82 -8.55 -14.97
CA THR A 602 14.08 -9.77 -15.37
C THR A 602 12.75 -9.52 -16.10
N LEU A 603 12.49 -8.30 -16.59
CA LEU A 603 11.38 -8.02 -17.52
C LEU A 603 11.88 -8.01 -18.99
N PRO A 604 11.22 -8.72 -19.93
CA PRO A 604 11.56 -8.67 -21.35
C PRO A 604 11.35 -7.28 -21.95
N SER A 605 12.36 -6.74 -22.63
CA SER A 605 12.33 -5.38 -23.18
C SER A 605 11.61 -5.31 -24.54
N THR A 606 10.32 -4.98 -24.55
CA THR A 606 9.57 -4.67 -25.77
C THR A 606 9.19 -3.19 -25.85
N SER A 607 9.99 -2.44 -26.62
CA SER A 607 9.67 -1.17 -27.31
C SER A 607 8.74 -0.12 -26.68
N SER A 608 9.31 1.06 -26.44
CA SER A 608 8.70 2.40 -26.53
C SER A 608 7.50 2.77 -25.64
N GLY A 609 7.75 3.67 -24.68
CA GLY A 609 6.88 4.81 -24.43
C GLY A 609 6.33 5.00 -23.02
N SER A 610 6.04 3.93 -22.27
CA SER A 610 5.37 4.04 -20.97
C SER A 610 6.33 4.27 -19.80
N LYS A 611 5.98 5.24 -18.94
CA LYS A 611 6.50 5.32 -17.57
C LYS A 611 5.70 4.36 -16.69
N PHE A 612 6.31 3.21 -16.39
CA PHE A 612 6.13 2.41 -15.17
C PHE A 612 4.71 2.25 -14.60
N ASP A 613 4.04 1.15 -14.94
CA ASP A 613 2.74 0.75 -14.36
C ASP A 613 2.91 -0.07 -13.05
N PRO A 614 2.07 0.13 -12.02
CA PRO A 614 2.19 -0.60 -10.76
C PRO A 614 1.74 -2.07 -10.87
N VAL A 615 2.52 -2.99 -10.30
CA VAL A 615 2.33 -4.45 -10.40
C VAL A 615 1.62 -5.00 -9.17
N CYS A 616 0.30 -5.22 -9.22
CA CYS A 616 -0.46 -5.65 -8.04
C CYS A 616 -0.54 -7.17 -7.84
N SER A 617 -0.40 -7.61 -6.58
CA SER A 617 -0.42 -9.01 -6.14
C SER A 617 -0.76 -9.13 -4.65
N ALA A 618 -1.16 -10.30 -4.17
CA ALA A 618 -1.42 -10.53 -2.74
C ALA A 618 -0.13 -10.62 -1.86
N SER A 619 1.07 -10.56 -2.46
CA SER A 619 2.33 -10.95 -1.81
C SER A 619 3.47 -9.92 -1.94
N LEU A 620 3.15 -8.63 -2.12
CA LEU A 620 4.15 -7.55 -2.16
C LEU A 620 3.64 -6.28 -1.45
N SER A 621 4.20 -5.95 -0.27
CA SER A 621 3.98 -4.66 0.41
C SER A 621 4.36 -3.45 -0.45
N LEU A 622 3.63 -2.34 -0.30
CA LEU A 622 3.80 -1.13 -1.12
C LEU A 622 4.42 0.07 -0.41
N SER A 623 5.57 0.51 -0.92
CA SER A 623 6.02 1.91 -0.83
C SER A 623 5.90 2.59 -2.21
N CYS A 624 4.76 3.25 -2.48
CA CYS A 624 4.58 4.13 -3.64
C CYS A 624 4.87 5.56 -3.18
N SER A 625 6.12 5.81 -2.78
CA SER A 625 6.58 7.17 -2.49
C SER A 625 6.85 7.90 -3.80
N THR A 626 6.11 8.97 -4.06
CA THR A 626 6.48 10.00 -5.03
C THR A 626 7.61 10.86 -4.44
N LYS A 627 8.80 10.25 -4.36
CA LYS A 627 10.05 10.81 -3.78
C LYS A 627 9.95 11.21 -2.29
N ASP A 628 10.82 10.58 -1.49
CA ASP A 628 11.46 11.21 -0.32
C ASP A 628 10.53 11.77 0.78
N THR A 629 9.39 11.10 1.05
CA THR A 629 8.36 11.53 2.03
C THR A 629 8.15 10.63 3.25
N VAL A 630 8.76 9.44 3.33
CA VAL A 630 8.68 8.56 4.52
C VAL A 630 9.99 8.66 5.31
N ARG A 631 9.91 8.97 6.60
CA ARG A 631 11.06 9.16 7.50
C ARG A 631 11.72 7.82 7.87
N GLY A 632 13.01 7.89 8.20
CA GLY A 632 13.80 6.73 8.64
C GLY A 632 14.27 5.81 7.51
N LYS A 633 15.17 4.90 7.87
CA LYS A 633 15.75 3.90 6.95
C LYS A 633 14.94 2.61 7.09
N PRO A 634 14.72 1.83 6.01
CA PRO A 634 14.18 0.49 6.16
C PRO A 634 15.11 -0.32 7.06
N TYR A 635 14.56 -0.88 8.15
CA TYR A 635 15.24 -1.86 8.98
C TYR A 635 15.45 -3.16 8.19
N GLU A 636 16.11 -4.17 8.76
CA GLU A 636 16.47 -5.42 8.07
C GLU A 636 15.31 -6.01 7.23
N THR A 637 15.30 -5.72 5.92
CA THR A 637 14.33 -6.30 4.98
C THR A 637 14.38 -7.82 5.08
N CYS A 638 13.27 -8.54 4.82
CA CYS A 638 13.19 -10.01 5.00
C CYS A 638 14.26 -10.84 4.23
N ASN A 639 15.03 -10.21 3.36
CA ASN A 639 16.36 -10.66 2.96
C ASN A 639 17.42 -10.23 3.99
N ILE A 640 17.49 -11.01 5.08
CA ILE A 640 18.57 -11.08 6.08
C ILE A 640 19.93 -10.79 5.44
N ARG A 641 20.70 -9.84 5.99
CA ARG A 641 22.00 -9.42 5.43
C ARG A 641 23.10 -10.48 5.54
N SER A 642 22.96 -11.43 6.47
CA SER A 642 23.99 -12.42 6.78
C SER A 642 24.15 -13.47 5.69
N LYS A 643 25.37 -14.03 5.59
CA LYS A 643 25.68 -15.19 4.74
C LYS A 643 25.16 -16.52 5.32
N ARG A 644 24.72 -16.51 6.59
CA ARG A 644 24.11 -17.64 7.30
C ARG A 644 22.84 -18.12 6.61
N SER A 645 22.51 -19.41 6.75
CA SER A 645 21.23 -19.92 6.24
C SER A 645 20.07 -19.34 7.05
N LYS A 646 18.93 -19.03 6.40
CA LYS A 646 17.72 -18.51 7.09
C LYS A 646 17.26 -19.47 8.21
N GLN A 647 17.50 -20.77 8.06
CA GLN A 647 17.17 -21.79 9.06
C GLN A 647 18.08 -21.75 10.30
N SER A 648 19.37 -21.46 10.13
CA SER A 648 20.33 -21.33 11.25
C SER A 648 19.97 -20.12 12.12
N LEU A 649 19.68 -18.96 11.50
CA LEU A 649 19.21 -17.78 12.24
C LEU A 649 17.85 -18.00 12.92
N SER A 650 16.91 -18.69 12.26
CA SER A 650 15.60 -19.06 12.86
C SER A 650 15.77 -19.84 14.16
N LYS A 651 16.65 -20.86 14.18
CA LYS A 651 16.93 -21.65 15.39
C LYS A 651 17.52 -20.82 16.53
N GLU A 652 18.36 -19.83 16.22
CA GLU A 652 18.93 -18.94 17.23
C GLU A 652 17.87 -18.03 17.86
N ILE A 653 16.99 -17.45 17.04
CA ILE A 653 15.85 -16.66 17.51
C ILE A 653 14.94 -17.52 18.40
N GLU A 654 14.63 -18.76 17.98
CA GLU A 654 13.89 -19.71 18.81
C GLU A 654 14.59 -20.01 20.14
N ARG A 655 15.92 -20.18 20.16
CA ARG A 655 16.70 -20.43 21.38
C ARG A 655 16.58 -19.25 22.37
N ILE A 656 16.73 -18.02 21.89
CA ILE A 656 16.66 -16.81 22.71
C ILE A 656 15.24 -16.63 23.28
N LEU A 657 14.20 -16.78 22.45
CA LEU A 657 12.81 -16.65 22.88
C LEU A 657 12.43 -17.73 23.91
N ARG A 658 12.73 -19.01 23.65
CA ARG A 658 12.44 -20.12 24.58
C ARG A 658 13.11 -19.93 25.95
N ARG A 659 14.32 -19.36 25.98
CA ARG A 659 15.03 -19.01 27.23
C ARG A 659 14.25 -17.96 28.03
N LYS A 660 13.98 -16.80 27.41
CA LYS A 660 13.20 -15.70 28.03
C LYS A 660 11.82 -16.15 28.54
N PHE A 661 11.20 -17.09 27.84
CA PHE A 661 9.87 -17.59 28.14
C PHE A 661 9.83 -18.37 29.46
N VAL A 662 10.83 -19.24 29.70
CA VAL A 662 10.94 -20.04 30.93
C VAL A 662 11.30 -19.18 32.14
N ASP A 663 12.23 -18.22 31.99
CA ASP A 663 12.67 -17.36 33.09
C ASP A 663 11.52 -16.50 33.68
N ASN A 664 10.47 -16.23 32.88
CA ASN A 664 9.31 -15.43 33.27
C ASN A 664 8.27 -16.16 34.15
N GLU A 665 8.22 -17.49 34.21
CA GLU A 665 7.22 -18.21 35.02
C GLU A 665 7.56 -18.21 36.53
N ILE A 666 8.79 -17.86 36.89
CA ILE A 666 9.38 -18.17 38.21
C ILE A 666 9.21 -17.03 39.24
N THR A 667 8.89 -15.81 38.81
CA THR A 667 9.06 -14.58 39.61
C THR A 667 7.77 -13.87 40.06
N SER A 668 6.69 -14.61 40.33
CA SER A 668 5.45 -14.06 40.91
C SER A 668 5.57 -13.74 42.42
N HIS A 669 6.49 -12.86 42.79
CA HIS A 669 6.59 -12.35 44.16
C HIS A 669 5.54 -11.28 44.43
N ASN A 670 4.65 -11.54 45.39
CA ASN A 670 3.74 -10.53 45.94
C ASN A 670 4.57 -9.42 46.59
N VAL A 671 4.21 -8.15 46.33
CA VAL A 671 4.84 -6.97 46.92
C VAL A 671 3.74 -6.11 47.53
N GLU A 672 3.92 -5.69 48.77
CA GLU A 672 2.99 -4.83 49.50
C GLU A 672 3.10 -3.38 49.00
N LYS A 673 1.98 -2.65 48.96
CA LYS A 673 1.97 -1.22 48.62
C LYS A 673 2.81 -0.42 49.62
N ARG A 674 3.97 0.08 49.20
CA ARG A 674 4.67 1.16 49.90
C ARG A 674 4.02 2.50 49.55
N SER A 675 3.07 2.92 50.37
CA SER A 675 2.63 4.32 50.42
C SER A 675 3.22 4.98 51.67
N THR A 676 4.17 5.90 51.48
CA THR A 676 4.80 6.67 52.58
C THR A 676 5.18 8.12 52.19
N GLN A 677 4.47 8.74 51.24
CA GLN A 677 4.43 10.20 51.12
C GLN A 677 2.98 10.65 50.86
N ASN A 678 2.59 11.79 51.43
CA ASN A 678 1.28 12.40 51.24
C ASN A 678 1.40 13.58 50.25
N ILE A 679 1.81 13.30 49.01
CA ILE A 679 1.82 14.28 47.94
C ILE A 679 0.40 14.34 47.36
N THR A 680 -0.20 15.53 47.28
CA THR A 680 -1.50 15.71 46.63
C THR A 680 -1.32 15.84 45.11
N LEU A 681 -2.38 15.54 44.35
CA LEU A 681 -2.36 15.69 42.89
C LEU A 681 -2.14 17.16 42.46
N GLU A 682 -2.54 18.13 43.29
CA GLU A 682 -2.33 19.56 43.05
C GLU A 682 -0.83 19.93 43.17
N GLU A 683 -0.18 19.53 44.28
CA GLU A 683 1.27 19.70 44.47
C GLU A 683 2.08 18.96 43.39
N ALA A 684 1.63 17.78 42.95
CA ALA A 684 2.30 17.01 41.91
C ALA A 684 2.15 17.62 40.51
N LEU A 685 0.99 18.21 40.19
CA LEU A 685 0.78 18.94 38.94
C LEU A 685 1.65 20.20 38.87
N ASP A 686 1.80 20.94 39.96
CA ASP A 686 2.69 22.11 40.04
C ASP A 686 4.16 21.72 39.83
N GLU A 687 4.66 20.69 40.53
CA GLU A 687 6.04 20.21 40.36
C GLU A 687 6.30 19.63 38.95
N CYS A 688 5.36 18.88 38.37
CA CYS A 688 5.48 18.39 36.99
C CYS A 688 5.43 19.53 35.96
N THR A 689 4.57 20.53 36.14
CA THR A 689 4.51 21.72 35.25
C THR A 689 5.81 22.54 35.34
N SER A 690 6.35 22.70 36.55
CA SER A 690 7.66 23.29 36.81
C SER A 690 8.79 22.51 36.13
N PHE A 691 8.81 21.18 36.28
CA PHE A 691 9.80 20.31 35.65
C PHE A 691 9.76 20.43 34.12
N PHE A 692 8.57 20.36 33.52
CA PHE A 692 8.39 20.48 32.07
C PHE A 692 8.92 21.82 31.55
N SER A 693 8.55 22.92 32.21
CA SER A 693 8.92 24.28 31.82
C SER A 693 10.44 24.56 31.89
N ASN A 694 11.17 23.83 32.72
CA ASN A 694 12.61 24.03 32.94
C ASN A 694 13.51 23.00 32.23
N ASN A 695 13.02 21.76 32.01
CA ASN A 695 13.87 20.64 31.61
C ASN A 695 13.49 19.99 30.26
N CYS A 696 12.21 19.97 29.86
CA CYS A 696 11.83 19.40 28.56
C CYS A 696 12.08 20.44 27.46
N THR A 697 12.97 20.21 26.48
CA THR A 697 13.21 21.19 25.39
C THR A 697 11.94 21.50 24.60
N THR A 698 11.04 20.51 24.49
CA THR A 698 9.79 20.60 23.74
C THR A 698 8.75 21.52 24.39
N ALA A 699 8.82 21.75 25.71
CA ALA A 699 7.88 22.65 26.40
C ALA A 699 8.05 24.11 25.93
N MET A 700 9.26 24.50 25.52
CA MET A 700 9.53 25.83 24.95
C MET A 700 8.83 26.07 23.59
N PHE A 701 8.21 25.04 23.00
CA PHE A 701 7.58 25.09 21.70
C PHE A 701 6.05 25.25 21.72
N GLU A 702 5.41 25.19 22.89
CA GLU A 702 3.94 25.20 23.03
C GLU A 702 3.28 26.37 22.28
N ALA A 703 3.87 27.57 22.37
CA ALA A 703 3.33 28.82 21.83
C ALA A 703 3.30 28.92 20.28
N GLN A 704 3.80 27.92 19.55
CA GLN A 704 3.87 27.94 18.07
C GLN A 704 3.02 26.83 17.41
N LEU A 705 2.40 25.93 18.19
CA LEU A 705 1.61 24.82 17.67
C LEU A 705 0.11 25.18 17.58
N PRO A 706 -0.65 24.58 16.63
CA PRO A 706 -2.07 24.83 16.48
C PRO A 706 -2.90 24.22 17.62
N ASN A 707 -4.12 24.73 17.80
CA ASN A 707 -4.99 24.56 18.97
C ASN A 707 -5.47 23.13 19.32
N SER A 708 -4.94 22.08 18.67
CA SER A 708 -5.13 20.68 19.07
C SER A 708 -4.14 20.22 20.15
N ASN A 709 -2.92 20.75 20.15
CA ASN A 709 -1.78 20.07 20.78
C ASN A 709 -1.63 20.37 22.29
N GLN A 710 -2.27 21.43 22.79
CA GLN A 710 -2.28 21.75 24.23
C GLN A 710 -2.89 20.60 25.09
N LYS A 711 -3.73 19.73 24.50
CA LYS A 711 -4.23 18.52 25.16
C LYS A 711 -3.15 17.45 25.38
N SER A 712 -2.14 17.37 24.52
CA SER A 712 -1.03 16.40 24.61
C SER A 712 -0.09 16.77 25.76
N MET A 713 0.38 18.03 25.84
CA MET A 713 1.25 18.46 26.94
C MET A 713 0.56 18.32 28.31
N ASN A 714 -0.72 18.72 28.40
CA ASN A 714 -1.54 18.52 29.60
C ASN A 714 -1.68 17.03 29.98
N SER A 715 -1.71 16.12 28.99
CA SER A 715 -1.76 14.67 29.23
C SER A 715 -0.46 14.17 29.86
N SER A 716 0.69 14.53 29.29
CA SER A 716 2.01 14.12 29.80
C SER A 716 2.33 14.72 31.18
N ILE A 717 1.88 15.95 31.45
CA ILE A 717 1.97 16.57 32.79
C ILE A 717 1.03 15.87 33.79
N THR A 718 -0.19 15.47 33.37
CA THR A 718 -1.12 14.72 34.23
C THR A 718 -0.56 13.35 34.59
N ASN A 719 0.01 12.63 33.61
CA ASN A 719 0.65 11.34 33.80
C ASN A 719 1.84 11.45 34.77
N CYS A 720 2.74 12.40 34.55
CA CYS A 720 3.83 12.75 35.48
C CYS A 720 3.33 12.98 36.92
N ALA A 721 2.21 13.70 37.09
CA ALA A 721 1.67 13.99 38.41
C ALA A 721 1.07 12.74 39.08
N LEU A 722 0.42 11.85 38.32
CA LEU A 722 -0.05 10.55 38.82
C LEU A 722 1.12 9.71 39.31
N ASP A 723 2.17 9.56 38.50
CA ASP A 723 3.41 8.85 38.85
C ASP A 723 4.04 9.40 40.12
N TYR A 724 4.16 10.73 40.22
CA TYR A 724 4.79 11.37 41.36
C TYR A 724 3.96 11.21 42.65
N THR A 725 2.61 11.28 42.58
CA THR A 725 1.77 10.95 43.75
C THR A 725 1.85 9.47 44.16
N TYR A 726 2.10 8.55 43.23
CA TYR A 726 2.15 7.10 43.52
C TYR A 726 3.53 6.62 43.97
N THR A 727 4.61 7.17 43.40
CA THR A 727 6.00 6.74 43.64
C THR A 727 6.77 7.66 44.58
N GLY A 728 6.47 8.97 44.58
CA GLY A 728 7.29 10.00 45.22
C GLY A 728 8.64 10.27 44.53
N ASP A 729 8.83 9.82 43.29
CA ASP A 729 10.10 9.97 42.53
C ASP A 729 9.90 10.75 41.23
N MET A 730 10.52 11.93 41.13
CA MET A 730 10.48 12.78 39.92
C MET A 730 11.35 12.25 38.77
N ALA A 731 12.10 11.16 38.94
CA ALA A 731 12.87 10.53 37.85
C ALA A 731 12.00 10.04 36.67
N LEU A 732 10.68 9.87 36.88
CA LEU A 732 9.72 9.52 35.83
C LEU A 732 9.28 10.74 35.00
N ALA A 733 9.37 11.97 35.52
CA ALA A 733 8.91 13.18 34.83
C ALA A 733 9.57 13.38 33.45
N SER A 734 10.83 12.99 33.33
CA SER A 734 11.62 13.05 32.10
C SER A 734 11.32 11.94 31.09
N LEU A 735 10.69 10.84 31.48
CA LEU A 735 10.06 9.90 30.53
C LEU A 735 8.84 10.55 29.87
N HIS A 736 8.11 11.40 30.60
CA HIS A 736 6.99 12.16 30.06
C HIS A 736 7.44 13.33 29.15
N CYS A 737 8.66 13.86 29.30
CA CYS A 737 9.28 14.74 28.29
C CYS A 737 9.42 14.04 26.93
N GLU A 738 10.09 12.88 26.87
CA GLU A 738 10.29 12.14 25.60
C GLU A 738 8.97 11.62 25.02
N THR A 739 8.00 11.31 25.89
CA THR A 739 6.63 10.97 25.50
C THR A 739 5.95 12.12 24.77
N TYR A 740 5.97 13.33 25.36
CA TYR A 740 5.45 14.54 24.73
C TYR A 740 6.20 14.90 23.43
N ARG A 741 7.53 14.80 23.43
CA ARG A 741 8.37 14.99 22.23
C ARG A 741 7.94 14.05 21.10
N SER A 742 7.72 12.77 21.43
CA SER A 742 7.25 11.76 20.46
C SER A 742 5.85 12.07 19.91
N GLU A 743 4.87 12.42 20.76
CA GLU A 743 3.52 12.80 20.29
C GLU A 743 3.57 13.97 19.28
N VAL A 744 4.36 15.02 19.56
CA VAL A 744 4.45 16.20 18.68
C VAL A 744 5.21 15.89 17.38
N ASP A 745 6.33 15.15 17.45
CA ASP A 745 7.13 14.77 16.28
C ASP A 745 6.31 13.90 15.30
N GLU A 746 5.41 13.06 15.81
CA GLU A 746 4.54 12.20 15.01
C GLU A 746 3.30 12.90 14.46
N GLU A 747 2.65 13.81 15.20
CA GLU A 747 1.54 14.61 14.66
C GLU A 747 2.03 15.58 13.57
N ILE A 748 3.18 16.24 13.76
CA ILE A 748 3.85 17.00 12.68
C ILE A 748 4.14 16.07 11.49
N GLY A 749 4.69 14.88 11.75
CA GLY A 749 4.99 13.87 10.74
C GLY A 749 3.79 13.35 9.93
N ARG A 750 2.56 13.47 10.43
CA ARG A 750 1.32 13.00 9.78
C ARG A 750 0.42 14.10 9.21
N ASN A 751 0.73 15.37 9.49
CA ASN A 751 -0.11 16.51 9.12
C ASN A 751 0.49 17.36 7.98
N SER A 752 0.40 16.90 6.72
CA SER A 752 0.97 17.64 5.58
C SER A 752 0.41 19.06 5.44
N THR A 753 -0.88 19.29 5.72
CA THR A 753 -1.45 20.64 5.68
C THR A 753 -0.73 21.56 6.68
N PHE A 754 -0.44 21.08 7.89
CA PHE A 754 0.36 21.85 8.85
C PHE A 754 1.80 22.06 8.35
N ARG A 755 2.47 21.03 7.83
CA ARG A 755 3.87 21.13 7.34
C ARG A 755 4.02 22.05 6.13
N GLU A 756 3.08 22.00 5.19
CA GLU A 756 3.06 22.82 3.98
C GLU A 756 2.71 24.29 4.30
N ALA A 757 1.90 24.55 5.34
CA ALA A 757 1.54 25.89 5.77
C ALA A 757 2.52 26.54 6.76
N ASN A 758 3.27 25.74 7.55
CA ASN A 758 4.12 26.24 8.64
C ASN A 758 5.55 25.63 8.59
N PRO A 759 6.27 25.68 7.46
CA PRO A 759 7.56 25.00 7.30
C PRO A 759 8.61 25.49 8.32
N ASP A 760 8.62 26.77 8.67
CA ASP A 760 9.56 27.33 9.65
C ASP A 760 9.34 26.76 11.06
N VAL A 761 8.09 26.48 11.43
CA VAL A 761 7.71 25.85 12.71
C VAL A 761 8.16 24.39 12.72
N VAL A 762 7.99 23.66 11.61
CA VAL A 762 8.47 22.27 11.48
C VAL A 762 10.00 22.19 11.58
N ASN A 763 10.71 23.07 10.88
CA ASN A 763 12.17 23.15 10.95
C ASN A 763 12.63 23.51 12.37
N SER A 764 12.02 24.52 12.99
CA SER A 764 12.38 24.96 14.34
C SER A 764 12.11 23.89 15.41
N PHE A 765 11.02 23.10 15.27
CA PHE A 765 10.78 21.93 16.11
C PHE A 765 11.90 20.89 15.94
N HIS A 766 12.19 20.47 14.71
CA HIS A 766 13.26 19.50 14.45
C HIS A 766 14.64 20.00 14.88
N ASP A 767 14.87 21.31 14.91
CA ASP A 767 16.16 21.86 15.32
C ASP A 767 16.38 21.83 16.84
N MET A 768 15.31 21.88 17.65
CA MET A 768 15.37 21.90 19.12
C MET A 768 15.00 20.56 19.80
N ALA A 769 14.19 19.71 19.16
CA ALA A 769 13.65 18.49 19.76
C ALA A 769 14.61 17.29 19.61
N CYS A 770 15.63 17.21 20.46
CA CYS A 770 16.52 16.03 20.55
C CYS A 770 15.91 14.87 21.34
N ILE A 771 16.30 13.65 20.97
CA ILE A 771 15.89 12.41 21.66
C ILE A 771 16.39 12.38 23.12
N ASN A 772 15.51 11.98 24.05
CA ASN A 772 15.71 11.92 25.50
C ASN A 772 16.28 13.22 26.12
N ASP A 773 16.07 14.39 25.49
CA ASP A 773 16.71 15.67 25.83
C ASP A 773 18.24 15.54 26.07
N CYS A 774 18.90 14.70 25.26
CA CYS A 774 20.31 14.36 25.38
C CYS A 774 20.72 13.85 26.78
N ASN A 775 19.80 13.20 27.50
CA ASN A 775 19.97 12.71 28.88
C ASN A 775 20.47 13.78 29.89
N ASN A 776 20.28 15.08 29.60
CA ASN A 776 20.93 16.18 30.34
C ASN A 776 22.47 16.07 30.38
N HIS A 777 23.06 15.40 29.39
CA HIS A 777 24.49 15.09 29.24
C HIS A 777 25.02 15.48 27.85
N GLY A 778 24.30 16.34 27.13
CA GLY A 778 24.68 16.89 25.83
C GLY A 778 24.02 18.24 25.55
N ILE A 779 24.34 18.83 24.41
CA ILE A 779 23.69 20.03 23.88
C ILE A 779 22.94 19.63 22.60
N CYS A 780 21.65 19.93 22.52
CA CYS A 780 20.89 19.70 21.29
C CYS A 780 21.28 20.71 20.20
N VAL A 781 21.58 20.22 18.99
CA VAL A 781 21.86 21.04 17.81
C VAL A 781 21.29 20.35 16.57
N ASN A 782 20.35 21.01 15.88
CA ASN A 782 19.65 20.46 14.70
C ASN A 782 19.10 19.05 14.95
N GLY A 783 18.40 18.85 16.08
CA GLY A 783 17.80 17.58 16.48
C GLY A 783 18.80 16.46 16.82
N SER A 784 20.09 16.76 16.88
CA SER A 784 21.18 15.83 17.18
C SER A 784 21.92 16.22 18.46
N CYS A 785 22.25 15.26 19.32
CA CYS A 785 22.95 15.54 20.57
C CYS A 785 24.48 15.66 20.40
N ILE A 786 25.04 16.76 20.90
CA ILE A 786 26.49 16.94 21.08
C ILE A 786 26.83 16.64 22.53
N CYS A 787 27.25 15.41 22.82
CA CYS A 787 27.50 14.95 24.18
C CYS A 787 28.64 15.71 24.89
N HIS A 788 28.47 15.90 26.18
CA HIS A 788 29.51 16.39 27.08
C HIS A 788 30.67 15.39 27.18
N ALA A 789 31.85 15.87 27.57
CA ALA A 789 32.99 15.00 27.78
C ALA A 789 32.67 13.87 28.78
N GLN A 790 33.12 12.65 28.46
CA GLN A 790 32.80 11.38 29.14
C GLN A 790 31.44 10.74 28.78
N TYR A 791 30.59 11.37 27.96
CA TYR A 791 29.34 10.76 27.46
C TYR A 791 29.38 10.52 25.94
N ILE A 792 28.68 9.48 25.50
CA ILE A 792 28.58 8.98 24.13
C ILE A 792 27.18 8.37 23.89
N ASP A 793 26.96 7.89 22.67
CA ASP A 793 25.67 7.49 22.09
C ASP A 793 24.82 8.66 21.59
N GLU A 794 23.84 8.36 20.74
CA GLU A 794 23.01 9.34 20.00
C GLU A 794 22.18 10.25 20.92
N ASP A 795 21.86 9.78 22.12
CA ASP A 795 21.12 10.49 23.17
C ASP A 795 21.99 10.83 24.41
N CYS A 796 23.30 10.56 24.36
CA CYS A 796 24.25 10.71 25.46
C CYS A 796 24.01 9.84 26.71
N SER A 797 23.17 8.80 26.64
CA SER A 797 22.86 7.90 27.77
C SER A 797 24.03 6.99 28.21
N VAL A 798 25.10 6.86 27.41
CA VAL A 798 26.20 5.93 27.72
C VAL A 798 27.46 6.70 28.14
N SER A 799 28.04 6.38 29.30
CA SER A 799 29.37 6.89 29.66
C SER A 799 30.47 6.15 28.92
N LEU A 800 31.44 6.91 28.39
CA LEU A 800 32.61 6.42 27.66
C LEU A 800 33.48 5.45 28.47
N SER A 801 33.51 5.60 29.81
CA SER A 801 34.25 4.71 30.72
C SER A 801 33.50 3.42 31.07
N ARG A 802 32.19 3.37 30.79
CA ARG A 802 31.35 2.18 30.99
C ARG A 802 31.49 1.27 29.78
N PHE A 803 31.98 0.06 30.01
CA PHE A 803 32.10 -0.94 28.95
C PHE A 803 30.72 -1.42 28.46
N PRO A 804 30.58 -1.77 27.16
CA PRO A 804 29.43 -2.53 26.67
C PRO A 804 29.43 -3.94 27.23
N GLU A 805 28.25 -4.50 27.38
CA GLU A 805 28.05 -5.77 28.08
C GLU A 805 27.54 -6.82 27.10
N VAL A 806 28.33 -7.88 26.88
CA VAL A 806 27.91 -9.03 26.07
C VAL A 806 27.14 -9.96 27.00
N GLU A 807 25.87 -10.19 26.72
CA GLU A 807 24.97 -10.96 27.59
C GLU A 807 24.87 -12.41 27.09
N ASP A 808 24.71 -12.59 25.77
CA ASP A 808 24.73 -13.88 25.08
C ASP A 808 25.49 -13.80 23.74
N THR A 809 25.93 -14.94 23.21
CA THR A 809 26.62 -15.05 21.92
C THR A 809 25.96 -16.09 21.04
N TYR A 810 26.18 -16.04 19.72
CA TYR A 810 25.51 -16.93 18.77
C TYR A 810 25.57 -18.40 19.20
N SER A 811 24.41 -19.07 19.20
CA SER A 811 24.24 -20.47 19.60
C SER A 811 24.74 -20.77 21.03
N GLY A 812 24.67 -19.80 21.94
CA GLY A 812 25.12 -19.93 23.33
C GLY A 812 26.64 -20.12 23.45
N GLY A 813 27.40 -19.59 22.50
CA GLY A 813 28.85 -19.71 22.42
C GLY A 813 29.37 -20.99 21.77
N LEU A 814 28.52 -21.81 21.15
CA LEU A 814 28.92 -23.08 20.51
C LEU A 814 28.51 -23.11 19.03
N CYS A 815 29.49 -23.11 18.12
CA CYS A 815 29.22 -23.24 16.68
C CYS A 815 29.69 -24.58 16.11
N GLN A 816 28.81 -25.26 15.36
CA GLN A 816 29.06 -26.58 14.78
C GLN A 816 29.27 -26.46 13.27
N LYS A 817 30.49 -26.78 12.80
CA LYS A 817 30.92 -26.60 11.39
C LYS A 817 30.07 -27.37 10.35
N GLU A 818 29.31 -28.37 10.78
CA GLU A 818 28.42 -29.14 9.91
C GLU A 818 27.01 -28.52 9.77
N MET A 819 26.63 -27.59 10.66
CA MET A 819 25.30 -26.97 10.70
C MET A 819 25.32 -25.48 10.37
N ASP A 820 26.40 -24.77 10.73
CA ASP A 820 26.44 -23.31 10.77
C ASP A 820 27.73 -22.74 10.15
N ASP A 821 27.64 -21.52 9.60
CA ASP A 821 28.83 -20.76 9.19
C ASP A 821 29.48 -20.15 10.44
N CYS A 822 30.63 -20.66 10.86
CA CYS A 822 31.20 -20.31 12.16
C CYS A 822 32.13 -19.10 12.16
N CYS A 823 32.36 -18.45 11.01
CA CYS A 823 33.26 -17.29 10.91
C CYS A 823 32.69 -16.19 10.00
N GLY A 824 33.46 -15.11 9.82
CA GLY A 824 32.98 -13.88 9.21
C GLY A 824 31.94 -13.22 10.10
N ASP A 825 30.71 -13.13 9.62
CA ASP A 825 29.62 -12.37 10.21
C ASP A 825 28.90 -13.15 11.32
N VAL A 826 29.27 -12.95 12.60
CA VAL A 826 28.65 -13.63 13.77
C VAL A 826 27.95 -12.61 14.68
N PRO A 827 26.65 -12.74 14.98
CA PRO A 827 25.98 -11.84 15.90
C PRO A 827 26.31 -12.14 17.38
N ILE A 828 26.32 -11.10 18.19
CA ILE A 828 26.39 -11.13 19.65
C ILE A 828 25.32 -10.20 20.22
N TYR A 829 24.79 -10.57 21.39
CA TYR A 829 23.63 -9.91 21.99
C TYR A 829 23.98 -9.35 23.37
N GLY A 830 23.46 -8.17 23.69
CA GLY A 830 23.88 -7.46 24.90
C GLY A 830 23.26 -6.07 25.04
N THR A 831 24.01 -5.16 25.67
CA THR A 831 23.58 -3.77 25.89
C THR A 831 24.72 -2.76 25.77
N ARG A 832 24.36 -1.50 25.49
CA ARG A 832 25.24 -0.31 25.44
C ARG A 832 26.23 -0.34 24.25
N PHE A 833 25.79 -0.89 23.12
CA PHE A 833 26.55 -0.92 21.87
C PHE A 833 26.45 0.43 21.14
N VAL A 834 27.54 1.20 21.11
CA VAL A 834 27.57 2.56 20.55
C VAL A 834 28.27 2.60 19.19
N GLN A 835 27.51 2.90 18.14
CA GLN A 835 27.95 2.84 16.74
C GLN A 835 29.22 3.67 16.50
N GLY A 836 30.26 3.04 15.95
CA GLY A 836 31.55 3.68 15.62
C GLY A 836 32.46 4.00 16.82
N VAL A 837 31.97 3.89 18.06
CA VAL A 837 32.76 4.07 19.28
C VAL A 837 33.20 2.72 19.86
N THR A 838 32.27 1.77 19.97
CA THR A 838 32.53 0.45 20.53
C THR A 838 33.54 -0.33 19.71
N LYS A 839 34.53 -0.92 20.39
CA LYS A 839 35.56 -1.78 19.82
C LYS A 839 35.49 -3.18 20.44
N GLN A 840 35.81 -4.17 19.62
CA GLN A 840 35.96 -5.56 20.01
C GLN A 840 37.43 -5.93 20.18
N ARG A 841 37.72 -6.71 21.22
CA ARG A 841 38.96 -7.44 21.45
C ARG A 841 38.65 -8.93 21.31
N LEU A 842 39.26 -9.56 20.32
CA LEU A 842 39.15 -10.98 20.03
C LEU A 842 40.45 -11.68 20.43
N GLU A 843 40.42 -12.40 21.55
CA GLU A 843 41.51 -13.27 21.98
C GLU A 843 41.27 -14.68 21.45
N ILE A 844 41.95 -15.02 20.37
CA ILE A 844 41.84 -16.33 19.72
C ILE A 844 42.66 -17.33 20.54
N PHE A 845 42.14 -18.53 20.74
CA PHE A 845 42.78 -19.52 21.60
C PHE A 845 42.55 -20.96 21.12
N ASN A 846 43.52 -21.83 21.42
CA ASN A 846 43.59 -23.19 20.91
C ASN A 846 43.60 -24.17 22.08
N ILE A 847 42.53 -24.97 22.21
CA ILE A 847 42.47 -26.09 23.16
C ILE A 847 42.99 -27.34 22.46
N TYR A 848 43.96 -28.01 23.10
CA TYR A 848 44.52 -29.28 22.64
C TYR A 848 43.85 -30.48 23.35
N LEU A 849 44.02 -31.71 22.83
CA LEU A 849 43.39 -32.95 23.34
C LEU A 849 43.72 -33.30 24.81
N ASN A 850 44.77 -32.71 25.37
CA ASN A 850 45.20 -32.81 26.76
C ASN A 850 44.54 -31.77 27.69
N GLY A 851 43.71 -30.87 27.15
CA GLY A 851 43.05 -29.78 27.89
C GLY A 851 43.89 -28.51 28.07
N THR A 852 45.11 -28.41 27.51
CA THR A 852 45.86 -27.14 27.57
C THR A 852 45.27 -26.11 26.62
N ASP A 853 45.15 -24.87 27.10
CA ASP A 853 44.74 -23.68 26.33
C ASP A 853 45.96 -22.81 26.00
N VAL A 854 46.07 -22.35 24.75
CA VAL A 854 47.11 -21.40 24.29
C VAL A 854 46.47 -20.27 23.52
N VAL A 855 46.68 -19.04 24.00
CA VAL A 855 46.08 -17.80 23.48
C VAL A 855 47.05 -17.11 22.50
N GLU A 856 46.51 -16.66 21.36
CA GLU A 856 47.21 -15.85 20.34
C GLU A 856 47.10 -14.34 20.66
N ASP A 857 47.91 -13.50 20.01
CA ASP A 857 47.87 -12.04 20.24
C ASP A 857 46.46 -11.45 19.95
N PRO A 858 45.91 -10.60 20.84
CA PRO A 858 44.54 -10.11 20.74
C PRO A 858 44.33 -9.22 19.51
N ILE A 859 43.33 -9.57 18.70
CA ILE A 859 42.92 -8.76 17.54
C ILE A 859 41.96 -7.66 18.03
N LEU A 860 42.34 -6.40 17.82
CA LEU A 860 41.50 -5.23 18.07
C LEU A 860 40.84 -4.75 16.77
N LYS A 861 39.52 -4.59 16.77
CA LYS A 861 38.75 -4.01 15.65
C LYS A 861 37.61 -3.12 16.19
N VAL A 862 37.06 -2.27 15.33
CA VAL A 862 35.68 -1.75 15.52
C VAL A 862 34.71 -2.94 15.35
N ILE A 863 33.54 -2.89 15.99
CA ILE A 863 32.46 -3.86 15.78
C ILE A 863 31.32 -3.19 14.98
N ASP A 864 30.70 -3.93 14.07
CA ASP A 864 29.53 -3.43 13.34
C ASP A 864 28.28 -3.57 14.21
N ILE A 865 27.52 -2.50 14.42
CA ILE A 865 26.34 -2.51 15.30
C ILE A 865 25.08 -2.42 14.45
N ILE A 866 24.08 -3.25 14.77
CA ILE A 866 22.81 -3.34 14.05
C ILE A 866 21.74 -2.51 14.77
N ASN A 867 21.73 -2.61 16.10
CA ASN A 867 20.89 -1.84 17.03
C ASN A 867 21.57 -1.87 18.42
N PRO A 868 21.09 -1.09 19.43
CA PRO A 868 21.73 -1.01 20.75
C PRO A 868 21.87 -2.35 21.53
N TYR A 869 21.22 -3.42 21.06
CA TYR A 869 21.19 -4.75 21.68
C TYR A 869 21.80 -5.89 20.82
N GLU A 870 22.09 -5.65 19.53
CA GLU A 870 22.71 -6.64 18.62
C GLU A 870 23.88 -6.01 17.83
N ALA A 871 25.05 -6.63 17.96
CA ALA A 871 26.27 -6.27 17.23
C ALA A 871 26.84 -7.51 16.52
N HIS A 872 27.60 -7.30 15.45
CA HIS A 872 28.16 -8.35 14.60
C HIS A 872 29.69 -8.33 14.69
N MET A 873 30.28 -9.40 15.23
CA MET A 873 31.74 -9.58 15.29
C MET A 873 32.27 -10.19 13.99
N ASP A 874 33.20 -9.50 13.32
CA ASP A 874 34.00 -10.01 12.19
C ASP A 874 35.03 -11.05 12.68
N MET A 875 34.50 -12.26 12.88
CA MET A 875 35.18 -13.44 13.41
C MET A 875 36.16 -14.02 12.38
N PRO A 876 37.48 -14.04 12.63
CA PRO A 876 38.46 -14.42 11.62
C PRO A 876 38.34 -15.88 11.19
N CYS A 877 38.10 -16.10 9.90
CA CYS A 877 38.12 -17.43 9.28
C CYS A 877 39.56 -17.98 9.18
N HIS A 878 40.08 -18.56 10.27
CA HIS A 878 41.37 -19.25 10.27
C HIS A 878 41.37 -20.40 9.26
N ARG A 879 42.01 -20.17 8.11
CA ARG A 879 42.39 -21.25 7.19
C ARG A 879 43.38 -22.15 7.93
N ARG A 880 42.96 -23.36 8.30
CA ARG A 880 43.80 -24.42 8.90
C ARG A 880 45.20 -24.38 8.26
N GLN A 881 46.24 -24.03 9.02
CA GLN A 881 47.60 -24.27 8.57
C GLN A 881 47.75 -25.78 8.37
N ARG A 882 48.20 -26.19 7.18
CA ARG A 882 48.64 -27.58 6.98
C ARG A 882 50.00 -27.73 7.66
N SER A 883 49.99 -28.02 8.97
CA SER A 883 51.20 -28.51 9.62
C SER A 883 51.67 -29.77 8.91
N THR A 884 52.96 -29.82 8.60
CA THR A 884 53.64 -30.99 8.05
C THR A 884 54.25 -31.86 9.14
N ASP A 885 54.21 -31.41 10.40
CA ASP A 885 54.78 -32.15 11.52
C ASP A 885 53.90 -33.32 11.95
N SER A 886 54.56 -34.37 12.41
CA SER A 886 53.95 -35.66 12.77
C SER A 886 53.51 -35.76 14.24
N ASP A 887 53.72 -34.70 15.02
CA ASP A 887 53.37 -34.68 16.45
C ASP A 887 51.94 -34.13 16.67
N ASN A 888 51.01 -35.06 16.91
CA ASN A 888 49.60 -34.75 17.15
C ASN A 888 49.35 -33.89 18.40
N SER A 889 50.32 -33.73 19.31
CA SER A 889 50.18 -32.82 20.45
C SER A 889 50.19 -31.33 20.06
N SER A 890 50.72 -31.01 18.86
CA SER A 890 50.81 -29.65 18.31
C SER A 890 49.56 -29.22 17.53
N ILE A 891 48.53 -30.07 17.44
CA ILE A 891 47.34 -29.83 16.61
C ILE A 891 46.17 -29.38 17.48
N SER A 892 45.74 -28.12 17.30
CA SER A 892 44.55 -27.55 17.94
C SER A 892 43.33 -28.43 17.72
N PHE A 893 42.69 -28.85 18.82
CA PHE A 893 41.48 -29.67 18.80
C PHE A 893 40.25 -28.77 18.67
N ILE A 894 40.08 -27.81 19.57
CA ILE A 894 39.00 -26.81 19.51
C ILE A 894 39.62 -25.42 19.34
N LEU A 895 39.15 -24.71 18.32
CA LEU A 895 39.42 -23.29 18.15
C LEU A 895 38.37 -22.50 18.93
N GLY A 896 38.80 -21.68 19.88
CA GLY A 896 37.95 -20.74 20.60
C GLY A 896 38.38 -19.30 20.37
N THR A 897 37.49 -18.37 20.70
CA THR A 897 37.79 -16.94 20.80
C THR A 897 37.07 -16.35 22.00
N ARG A 898 37.77 -15.56 22.82
CA ARG A 898 37.15 -14.73 23.87
C ARG A 898 36.88 -13.35 23.27
N VAL A 899 35.62 -12.95 23.22
CA VAL A 899 35.21 -11.59 22.82
C VAL A 899 35.00 -10.74 24.07
N SER A 900 35.64 -9.58 24.12
CA SER A 900 35.36 -8.51 25.09
C SER A 900 35.19 -7.18 24.36
N LEU A 901 34.32 -6.32 24.89
CA LEU A 901 33.98 -5.03 24.28
C LEU A 901 34.45 -3.87 25.16
N THR A 902 34.74 -2.73 24.53
CA THR A 902 35.17 -1.48 25.17
C THR A 902 34.68 -0.27 24.40
N ASN A 903 34.49 0.87 25.07
CA ASN A 903 34.18 2.15 24.43
C ASN A 903 35.42 3.07 24.37
N ASP A 904 36.19 3.15 25.47
CA ASP A 904 37.41 3.95 25.56
C ASP A 904 38.68 3.27 24.99
N GLY A 905 38.70 1.93 24.89
CA GLY A 905 39.90 1.16 24.50
C GLY A 905 40.73 0.64 25.68
N ILE A 906 40.33 0.95 26.92
CA ILE A 906 41.05 0.69 28.17
C ILE A 906 40.21 -0.23 29.09
N ASN A 907 38.96 0.14 29.32
CA ASN A 907 38.02 -0.60 30.14
C ASN A 907 37.28 -1.61 29.26
N TYR A 908 37.61 -2.90 29.41
CA TYR A 908 36.98 -4.01 28.69
C TYR A 908 35.96 -4.71 29.60
N GLY A 909 34.79 -5.03 29.03
CA GLY A 909 33.78 -5.84 29.71
C GLY A 909 34.19 -7.31 29.89
N PRO A 910 33.45 -8.09 30.71
CA PRO A 910 33.74 -9.49 30.97
C PRO A 910 33.71 -10.30 29.67
N ALA A 911 34.80 -11.02 29.38
CA ALA A 911 34.96 -11.72 28.11
C ALA A 911 34.06 -12.96 28.01
N LYS A 912 33.33 -13.10 26.91
CA LYS A 912 32.53 -14.29 26.58
C LYS A 912 33.30 -15.19 25.62
N SER A 913 33.25 -16.50 25.84
CA SER A 913 33.90 -17.48 24.95
C SER A 913 32.95 -17.98 23.87
N TYR A 914 33.45 -18.06 22.63
CA TYR A 914 32.79 -18.67 21.48
C TYR A 914 33.69 -19.76 20.92
N TYR A 915 33.19 -20.99 20.80
CA TYR A 915 33.97 -22.19 20.44
C TYR A 915 33.48 -22.74 19.09
N ILE A 916 34.42 -23.13 18.23
CA ILE A 916 34.13 -23.73 16.92
C ILE A 916 34.52 -25.21 16.90
N LEU A 917 33.52 -26.09 16.91
CA LEU A 917 33.69 -27.54 16.92
C LEU A 917 33.18 -28.22 15.64
N ASP A 918 33.64 -29.45 15.43
CA ASP A 918 33.39 -30.33 14.29
C ASP A 918 32.60 -31.55 14.83
N SER A 919 31.26 -31.41 14.85
CA SER A 919 30.30 -32.31 15.53
C SER A 919 30.46 -33.79 15.17
N LYS A 920 30.95 -34.05 13.96
CA LYS A 920 31.36 -35.35 13.42
C LYS A 920 32.31 -36.16 14.29
N CYS A 921 33.17 -35.52 15.08
CA CYS A 921 34.05 -36.21 16.04
C CYS A 921 34.26 -35.51 17.39
N GLN A 922 33.72 -34.31 17.59
CA GLN A 922 33.98 -33.50 18.78
C GLN A 922 32.73 -33.38 19.66
N GLY A 923 32.76 -34.05 20.81
CA GLY A 923 31.71 -34.03 21.82
C GLY A 923 31.95 -32.98 22.90
N ILE A 924 30.88 -32.59 23.59
CA ILE A 924 30.88 -31.65 24.72
C ILE A 924 30.30 -32.27 25.98
N LEU A 925 30.87 -31.96 27.13
CA LEU A 925 30.28 -32.16 28.45
C LEU A 925 30.13 -30.79 29.11
N ASN A 926 28.95 -30.50 29.65
CA ASN A 926 28.69 -29.25 30.34
C ASN A 926 29.11 -29.39 31.82
N GLY A 927 29.98 -28.51 32.31
CA GLY A 927 30.53 -28.55 33.67
C GLY A 927 30.42 -27.21 34.38
N SER A 928 30.65 -27.20 35.69
CA SER A 928 30.48 -26.02 36.56
C SER A 928 31.31 -24.80 36.15
N ASN A 929 32.42 -25.03 35.43
CA ASN A 929 33.35 -24.00 34.96
C ASN A 929 33.33 -23.84 33.42
N GLY A 930 32.26 -24.29 32.75
CA GLY A 930 32.11 -24.26 31.29
C GLY A 930 32.24 -25.65 30.64
N TYR A 931 32.45 -25.67 29.32
CA TYR A 931 32.47 -26.88 28.51
C TYR A 931 33.81 -27.63 28.59
N MET A 932 33.75 -28.95 28.78
CA MET A 932 34.85 -29.87 28.48
C MET A 932 34.62 -30.54 27.13
N PHE A 933 35.68 -30.67 26.33
CA PHE A 933 35.62 -31.21 24.97
C PHE A 933 36.31 -32.58 24.90
N TYR A 934 35.75 -33.51 24.13
CA TYR A 934 36.29 -34.88 23.99
C TYR A 934 36.10 -35.42 22.57
N LEU A 935 36.85 -36.47 22.23
CA LEU A 935 36.72 -37.18 20.96
C LEU A 935 35.61 -38.25 21.06
N LEU A 936 34.65 -38.23 20.14
CA LEU A 936 33.57 -39.21 20.07
C LEU A 936 34.09 -40.62 19.72
N ASP A 937 33.52 -41.65 20.35
CA ASP A 937 33.83 -43.04 19.98
C ASP A 937 33.30 -43.38 18.58
N GLY A 938 34.00 -44.26 17.86
CA GLY A 938 33.69 -44.58 16.46
C GLY A 938 34.17 -43.52 15.44
N THR A 939 35.03 -42.59 15.84
CA THR A 939 35.52 -41.49 14.98
C THR A 939 37.05 -41.34 15.00
N CYS A 940 37.61 -40.62 14.02
CA CYS A 940 39.01 -40.23 13.98
C CYS A 940 39.17 -38.71 13.85
N PHE A 941 40.20 -38.15 14.48
CA PHE A 941 40.65 -36.77 14.33
C PHE A 941 42.07 -36.78 13.73
N ILE A 942 42.16 -36.70 12.41
CA ILE A 942 43.42 -36.89 11.67
C ILE A 942 43.83 -35.55 11.05
N SER A 943 45.05 -35.08 11.35
CA SER A 943 45.60 -33.82 10.85
C SER A 943 44.62 -32.63 11.02
N GLY A 944 44.04 -32.50 12.21
CA GLY A 944 43.14 -31.40 12.57
C GLY A 944 41.70 -31.51 12.04
N THR A 945 41.29 -32.66 11.48
CA THR A 945 40.02 -32.84 10.76
C THR A 945 39.28 -34.10 11.21
N CYS A 946 37.95 -34.04 11.36
CA CYS A 946 37.11 -35.18 11.74
C CYS A 946 36.76 -36.11 10.58
N TYR A 947 36.81 -37.42 10.85
CA TYR A 947 36.43 -38.50 9.93
C TYR A 947 35.63 -39.59 10.67
N SER A 948 34.65 -40.16 9.97
CA SER A 948 33.77 -41.23 10.44
C SER A 948 34.45 -42.60 10.25
N GLU A 949 34.04 -43.64 10.99
CA GLU A 949 34.58 -45.00 10.77
C GLU A 949 34.44 -45.45 9.30
N SER A 950 35.53 -45.95 8.73
CA SER A 950 35.69 -46.34 7.31
C SER A 950 35.65 -45.22 6.27
N GLU A 951 35.58 -43.94 6.68
CA GLU A 951 35.70 -42.80 5.76
C GLU A 951 37.12 -42.73 5.16
N LYS A 952 37.22 -42.46 3.85
CA LYS A 952 38.46 -42.59 3.07
C LYS A 952 39.17 -41.25 2.83
N ASN A 953 40.50 -41.29 2.78
CA ASN A 953 41.32 -40.14 2.44
C ASN A 953 41.14 -39.76 0.96
N SER A 954 40.77 -38.51 0.69
CA SER A 954 40.50 -37.98 -0.65
C SER A 954 41.72 -37.94 -1.58
N LEU A 955 42.94 -38.04 -1.05
CA LEU A 955 44.18 -38.16 -1.81
C LEU A 955 44.62 -39.62 -2.06
N ASN A 956 44.09 -40.58 -1.30
CA ASN A 956 44.45 -41.99 -1.42
C ASN A 956 43.36 -42.91 -0.80
N GLY A 957 42.52 -43.50 -1.66
CA GLY A 957 41.39 -44.36 -1.24
C GLY A 957 41.75 -45.70 -0.58
N CYS A 958 43.04 -46.04 -0.44
CA CYS A 958 43.50 -47.14 0.43
C CYS A 958 43.69 -46.73 1.89
N HIS A 959 43.70 -45.43 2.19
CA HIS A 959 43.75 -44.92 3.56
C HIS A 959 42.33 -44.60 4.05
N GLN A 960 41.96 -45.12 5.21
CA GLN A 960 40.66 -44.88 5.83
C GLN A 960 40.76 -44.69 7.36
N CYS A 961 39.76 -44.04 7.94
CA CYS A 961 39.63 -43.94 9.39
C CYS A 961 39.24 -45.30 9.97
N GLN A 962 40.04 -45.83 10.91
CA GLN A 962 39.74 -47.06 11.64
C GLN A 962 39.94 -46.81 13.15
N PRO A 963 38.92 -46.27 13.86
CA PRO A 963 39.04 -45.78 15.23
C PRO A 963 39.57 -46.81 16.22
N LYS A 964 39.25 -48.09 15.97
CA LYS A 964 39.65 -49.25 16.78
C LYS A 964 41.14 -49.61 16.66
N LEU A 965 41.85 -49.05 15.67
CA LEU A 965 43.28 -49.26 15.41
C LEU A 965 44.09 -47.98 15.66
N ASN A 966 43.66 -46.85 15.07
CA ASN A 966 44.21 -45.54 15.38
C ASN A 966 43.15 -44.45 15.16
N ARG A 967 42.98 -43.55 16.14
CA ARG A 967 42.06 -42.40 16.07
C ARG A 967 42.70 -41.13 15.53
N PHE A 968 44.03 -41.07 15.40
CA PHE A 968 44.78 -39.85 15.06
C PHE A 968 45.63 -39.97 13.78
N SER A 969 45.80 -41.17 13.24
CA SER A 969 46.41 -41.38 11.91
C SER A 969 45.48 -42.15 10.98
N TRP A 970 45.71 -41.98 9.67
CA TRP A 970 45.14 -42.87 8.68
C TRP A 970 45.57 -44.31 8.92
N THR A 971 44.67 -45.26 8.68
CA THR A 971 45.01 -46.70 8.62
C THR A 971 44.95 -47.15 7.16
N TYR A 972 45.97 -47.87 6.71
CA TYR A 972 46.01 -48.44 5.36
C TYR A 972 45.20 -49.74 5.31
N ASN A 973 44.14 -49.77 4.50
CA ASN A 973 43.30 -50.94 4.27
C ASN A 973 42.77 -50.92 2.83
N CYS A 974 43.38 -51.72 1.95
CA CYS A 974 43.00 -51.84 0.55
C CYS A 974 42.63 -53.30 0.20
N THR A 975 41.41 -53.69 0.54
CA THR A 975 40.83 -55.01 0.29
C THR A 975 40.26 -55.14 -1.12
N SER A 976 41.12 -55.00 -2.14
CA SER A 976 40.79 -55.24 -3.55
C SER A 976 41.94 -55.92 -4.27
N THR A 977 41.91 -57.26 -4.34
CA THR A 977 42.82 -58.08 -5.16
C THR A 977 42.50 -58.04 -6.67
N ASN A 978 41.48 -57.28 -7.06
CA ASN A 978 41.17 -56.91 -8.43
C ASN A 978 40.81 -55.43 -8.51
N ASP A 979 41.84 -54.58 -8.57
CA ASP A 979 41.85 -53.61 -9.67
C ASP A 979 43.25 -53.67 -10.28
N HIS A 980 43.33 -53.83 -11.61
CA HIS A 980 44.63 -53.97 -12.25
C HIS A 980 45.40 -52.65 -12.15
N MET A 981 46.72 -52.74 -11.92
CA MET A 981 47.61 -51.63 -12.19
C MET A 981 47.49 -51.22 -13.66
N VAL A 982 46.70 -50.17 -13.93
CA VAL A 982 46.71 -49.45 -15.20
C VAL A 982 47.97 -48.58 -15.24
N VAL A 983 49.13 -49.25 -15.22
CA VAL A 983 50.34 -48.74 -15.86
C VAL A 983 50.09 -48.86 -17.36
N GLN A 984 49.24 -47.97 -17.88
CA GLN A 984 49.36 -47.57 -19.27
C GLN A 984 50.74 -46.93 -19.39
N GLY A 985 51.70 -47.71 -19.87
CA GLY A 985 53.02 -47.20 -20.22
C GLY A 985 52.83 -46.04 -21.18
N MET A 986 53.15 -44.83 -20.73
CA MET A 986 53.03 -43.62 -21.53
C MET A 986 54.02 -43.69 -22.69
N THR A 987 53.55 -44.24 -23.82
CA THR A 987 54.25 -44.14 -25.10
C THR A 987 54.55 -42.66 -25.38
N PRO A 988 55.64 -42.33 -26.10
CA PRO A 988 56.15 -40.96 -26.21
C PRO A 988 55.17 -39.95 -26.85
N VAL A 989 54.01 -40.41 -27.34
CA VAL A 989 52.89 -39.60 -27.81
C VAL A 989 52.35 -38.66 -26.73
N ILE A 990 52.20 -39.08 -25.47
CA ILE A 990 51.61 -38.19 -24.45
C ILE A 990 52.58 -37.10 -24.02
N VAL A 991 53.90 -37.35 -24.06
CA VAL A 991 54.90 -36.27 -23.90
C VAL A 991 54.78 -35.27 -25.06
N ALA A 992 54.62 -35.74 -26.30
CA ALA A 992 54.39 -34.86 -27.44
C ALA A 992 53.06 -34.07 -27.36
N VAL A 993 51.98 -34.68 -26.83
CA VAL A 993 50.70 -33.98 -26.59
C VAL A 993 50.81 -32.97 -25.46
N CYS A 994 51.41 -33.32 -24.31
CA CYS A 994 51.59 -32.41 -23.19
C CYS A 994 52.51 -31.23 -23.55
N VAL A 995 53.64 -31.49 -24.22
CA VAL A 995 54.51 -30.44 -24.78
C VAL A 995 53.76 -29.63 -25.84
N GLY A 996 52.97 -30.26 -26.71
CA GLY A 996 52.10 -29.58 -27.68
C GLY A 996 51.10 -28.64 -27.01
N THR A 997 50.41 -29.08 -25.95
CA THR A 997 49.48 -28.24 -25.18
C THR A 997 50.19 -27.15 -24.41
N LEU A 998 51.39 -27.40 -23.85
CA LEU A 998 52.20 -26.37 -23.20
C LEU A 998 52.71 -25.33 -24.20
N VAL A 999 53.11 -25.74 -25.41
CA VAL A 999 53.48 -24.84 -26.50
C VAL A 999 52.24 -24.05 -26.97
N ILE A 1000 51.08 -24.66 -27.11
CA ILE A 1000 49.83 -23.95 -27.46
C ILE A 1000 49.42 -22.96 -26.36
N ILE A 1001 49.52 -23.33 -25.08
CA ILE A 1001 49.25 -22.44 -23.94
C ILE A 1001 50.27 -21.29 -23.91
N LEU A 1002 51.57 -21.57 -24.10
CA LEU A 1002 52.61 -20.55 -24.19
C LEU A 1002 52.43 -19.64 -25.42
N VAL A 1003 51.95 -20.17 -26.55
CA VAL A 1003 51.58 -19.39 -27.74
C VAL A 1003 50.34 -18.53 -27.48
N ILE A 1004 49.32 -19.04 -26.79
CA ILE A 1004 48.14 -18.25 -26.39
C ILE A 1004 48.52 -17.16 -25.37
N VAL A 1005 49.36 -17.48 -24.38
CA VAL A 1005 49.87 -16.53 -23.39
C VAL A 1005 50.75 -15.47 -24.06
N THR A 1006 51.69 -15.85 -24.94
CA THR A 1006 52.51 -14.87 -25.68
C THR A 1006 51.70 -14.06 -26.69
N ILE A 1007 50.71 -14.63 -27.39
CA ILE A 1007 49.78 -13.86 -28.24
C ILE A 1007 48.95 -12.87 -27.39
N ASN A 1008 48.53 -13.24 -26.18
CA ASN A 1008 47.81 -12.32 -25.30
C ASN A 1008 48.73 -11.24 -24.68
N ILE A 1009 49.98 -11.57 -24.35
CA ILE A 1009 51.00 -10.60 -23.94
C ILE A 1009 51.32 -9.65 -25.11
N ILE A 1010 51.52 -10.16 -26.32
CA ILE A 1010 51.76 -9.37 -27.53
C ILE A 1010 50.55 -8.48 -27.85
N LYS A 1011 49.30 -8.99 -27.75
CA LYS A 1011 48.08 -8.17 -27.84
C LYS A 1011 48.05 -7.10 -26.75
N CYS A 1012 48.48 -7.40 -25.53
CA CYS A 1012 48.54 -6.43 -24.44
C CYS A 1012 49.61 -5.34 -24.71
N CYS A 1013 50.80 -5.71 -25.20
CA CYS A 1013 51.87 -4.80 -25.58
C CYS A 1013 51.48 -3.92 -26.77
N LEU A 1014 50.93 -4.48 -27.85
CA LEU A 1014 50.42 -3.73 -29.00
C LEU A 1014 49.26 -2.79 -28.61
N LYS A 1015 48.43 -3.17 -27.63
CA LYS A 1015 47.38 -2.31 -27.05
C LYS A 1015 47.95 -1.23 -26.12
N LYS A 1016 49.19 -1.39 -25.63
CA LYS A 1016 49.96 -0.39 -24.89
C LYS A 1016 50.68 0.57 -25.84
N GLU A 1017 51.26 0.08 -26.93
CA GLU A 1017 51.87 0.91 -28.00
C GLU A 1017 50.81 1.75 -28.73
N LYS A 1018 49.61 1.21 -29.00
CA LYS A 1018 48.47 2.01 -29.49
C LYS A 1018 47.90 3.04 -28.49
N ARG A 1019 48.49 3.16 -27.29
CA ARG A 1019 48.28 4.27 -26.33
C ARG A 1019 49.49 5.19 -26.17
N ILE A 1020 50.59 4.94 -26.90
CA ILE A 1020 51.85 5.69 -26.81
C ILE A 1020 52.26 6.26 -28.18
N ALA A 1021 51.89 5.62 -29.29
CA ALA A 1021 52.03 6.13 -30.66
C ALA A 1021 50.92 7.15 -31.03
N GLY A 1022 50.60 8.07 -30.11
CA GLY A 1022 49.56 9.09 -30.28
C GLY A 1022 49.97 10.40 -29.60
N GLN A 1023 50.29 11.40 -30.40
CA GLN A 1023 50.66 12.78 -30.00
C GLN A 1023 51.98 12.92 -29.21
N PHE A 1024 53.08 12.88 -29.94
CA PHE A 1024 54.22 13.76 -29.69
C PHE A 1024 54.45 14.62 -30.94
N GLU A 1025 54.00 15.88 -30.92
CA GLU A 1025 54.57 16.94 -31.77
C GLU A 1025 54.88 18.16 -30.90
N ILE A 1026 56.11 18.16 -30.39
CA ILE A 1026 57.08 19.26 -30.48
C ILE A 1026 56.55 20.68 -30.13
N ASN A 1027 56.99 21.19 -28.98
CA ASN A 1027 57.80 22.42 -28.94
C ASN A 1027 58.68 22.50 -27.67
N VAL A 1028 59.87 23.09 -27.83
CA VAL A 1028 61.04 23.21 -26.91
C VAL A 1028 61.64 24.61 -27.21
N PRO A 1029 62.16 25.47 -26.28
CA PRO A 1029 63.07 25.23 -25.13
C PRO A 1029 62.56 25.76 -23.75
N VAL A 1030 63.02 25.38 -22.53
CA VAL A 1030 64.37 25.34 -21.86
C VAL A 1030 64.90 26.74 -21.45
N PRO A 1031 65.55 26.99 -20.27
CA PRO A 1031 65.72 26.28 -18.96
C PRO A 1031 65.08 27.07 -17.76
N THR A 1032 65.25 26.84 -16.43
CA THR A 1032 66.47 26.78 -15.57
C THR A 1032 66.28 26.24 -14.11
N VAL A 1033 67.34 25.58 -13.61
CA VAL A 1033 67.93 25.63 -12.24
C VAL A 1033 67.09 25.20 -10.99
N ALA A 1034 67.20 23.90 -10.71
CA ALA A 1034 67.55 23.21 -9.44
C ALA A 1034 68.24 23.99 -8.27
N PRO A 1035 68.56 23.37 -7.10
CA PRO A 1035 67.91 22.33 -6.28
C PRO A 1035 67.93 22.68 -4.73
N ARG A 1036 67.93 21.65 -3.84
CA ARG A 1036 68.26 21.63 -2.38
C ARG A 1036 67.11 21.94 -1.39
N THR A 1037 67.08 21.50 -0.11
CA THR A 1037 67.62 20.31 0.64
C THR A 1037 67.06 20.32 2.07
N PHE A 1038 66.69 19.14 2.64
CA PHE A 1038 66.63 18.82 4.09
C PHE A 1038 65.66 19.66 4.99
N ASP A 1039 65.20 19.25 6.19
CA ASP A 1039 64.98 17.93 6.84
C ASP A 1039 64.20 18.16 8.17
N LYS A 1040 63.25 17.27 8.52
CA LYS A 1040 62.44 17.22 9.79
C LYS A 1040 61.53 18.45 10.09
N THR A 1041 60.44 18.36 10.87
CA THR A 1041 59.90 17.26 11.71
C THR A 1041 58.34 17.30 11.79
N LEU A 1042 57.72 16.14 12.11
CA LEU A 1042 56.43 15.97 12.82
C LEU A 1042 55.20 16.82 12.43
N LEU A 1043 54.23 16.18 11.73
CA LEU A 1043 52.85 16.01 12.19
C LEU A 1043 52.06 15.15 11.19
N PHE A 1044 51.51 14.01 11.64
CA PHE A 1044 50.63 13.15 10.83
C PHE A 1044 49.21 13.17 11.41
N CYS A 1045 48.33 13.94 10.76
CA CYS A 1045 46.89 13.67 10.81
C CYS A 1045 46.53 12.86 9.56
N SER A 1046 45.77 11.77 9.73
CA SER A 1046 45.33 10.92 8.63
C SER A 1046 44.21 11.57 7.83
N GLN A 1047 44.49 12.00 6.60
CA GLN A 1047 43.43 12.19 5.61
C GLN A 1047 43.03 10.83 5.02
N GLN A 1048 41.72 10.59 4.95
CA GLN A 1048 41.14 9.78 3.89
C GLN A 1048 39.97 10.59 3.31
N SER A 1049 39.95 10.79 1.99
CA SER A 1049 39.10 11.80 1.37
C SER A 1049 38.57 11.37 0.00
N LEU A 1050 37.40 11.93 -0.33
CA LEU A 1050 36.86 12.16 -1.68
C LEU A 1050 36.69 10.96 -2.64
N ARG A 1051 35.41 10.56 -2.80
CA ARG A 1051 34.74 10.42 -4.11
C ARG A 1051 33.26 10.78 -3.94
N GLU A 1052 32.56 11.42 -4.88
CA GLU A 1052 32.97 12.17 -6.07
C GLU A 1052 31.79 13.05 -6.51
N TYR A 1053 32.03 14.29 -6.95
CA TYR A 1053 30.97 15.15 -7.52
C TYR A 1053 31.52 15.91 -8.73
N ARG A 1054 31.12 15.52 -9.95
CA ARG A 1054 31.15 16.34 -11.20
C ARG A 1054 30.83 15.53 -12.47
N SER A 1055 29.89 16.05 -13.27
CA SER A 1055 30.03 16.34 -14.72
C SER A 1055 28.65 16.60 -15.33
N HIS A 1056 28.45 17.45 -16.35
CA HIS A 1056 29.25 18.59 -16.82
C HIS A 1056 28.30 19.60 -17.51
N ALA A 1057 28.66 20.88 -17.57
CA ALA A 1057 27.88 21.92 -18.27
C ALA A 1057 28.24 22.07 -19.77
N LYS A 1058 27.33 22.68 -20.55
CA LYS A 1058 27.60 23.29 -21.87
C LYS A 1058 26.69 24.51 -22.15
N GLU A 1059 27.33 25.66 -22.38
CA GLU A 1059 27.19 26.61 -23.53
C GLU A 1059 25.85 26.71 -24.31
N ASN A 1060 25.35 27.88 -24.76
CA ASN A 1060 25.78 29.30 -24.60
C ASN A 1060 24.70 30.30 -25.12
N ASN A 1061 24.90 31.61 -24.90
CA ASN A 1061 24.26 32.79 -25.56
C ASN A 1061 22.77 33.08 -25.22
N VAL A 1062 22.27 34.34 -25.07
CA VAL A 1062 22.75 35.68 -25.52
C VAL A 1062 22.11 36.82 -24.67
N TYR A 1063 22.86 37.90 -24.34
CA TYR A 1063 22.51 39.31 -23.97
C TYR A 1063 21.30 39.62 -23.03
N THR A 1064 21.31 40.50 -22.00
CA THR A 1064 22.28 41.41 -21.29
C THR A 1064 21.68 41.69 -19.85
N ASN A 1065 21.90 42.72 -19.00
CA ASN A 1065 22.53 44.07 -19.06
C ASN A 1065 22.90 44.67 -17.65
N ASN A 1066 23.44 45.90 -17.68
CA ASN A 1066 23.82 46.90 -16.64
C ASN A 1066 22.70 47.36 -15.64
N THR A 1067 22.90 48.06 -14.48
CA THR A 1067 24.06 48.82 -13.89
C THR A 1067 23.93 49.13 -12.35
N THR A 1068 25.07 49.28 -11.65
CA THR A 1068 25.50 50.14 -10.48
C THR A 1068 24.55 51.07 -9.66
N ALA A 1069 24.83 51.59 -8.43
CA ALA A 1069 25.70 51.29 -7.26
C ALA A 1069 25.72 52.42 -6.16
N GLY A 1070 25.83 52.13 -4.84
CA GLY A 1070 26.69 52.89 -3.87
C GLY A 1070 26.15 53.84 -2.74
N ASN A 1071 26.56 53.55 -1.48
CA ASN A 1071 27.01 54.45 -0.35
C ASN A 1071 26.09 55.40 0.50
N ARG A 1072 25.98 55.09 1.82
CA ARG A 1072 26.36 55.84 3.09
C ARG A 1072 26.10 57.39 3.28
N PRO A 1073 26.09 57.95 4.54
CA PRO A 1073 25.79 57.43 5.91
C PRO A 1073 25.05 58.41 6.91
N SER A 1074 24.92 58.00 8.20
CA SER A 1074 24.85 58.81 9.48
C SER A 1074 23.50 59.07 10.22
N THR A 1075 23.61 59.33 11.54
CA THR A 1075 22.58 59.37 12.64
C THR A 1075 22.88 60.56 13.61
N PRO A 1076 22.15 60.89 14.72
CA PRO A 1076 21.04 60.20 15.44
C PRO A 1076 19.84 61.08 15.94
N GLY A 1077 18.83 60.47 16.60
CA GLY A 1077 17.70 61.16 17.28
C GLY A 1077 16.68 60.19 17.93
N SER A 1078 15.73 60.67 18.75
CA SER A 1078 14.79 59.83 19.54
C SER A 1078 13.35 60.37 19.67
N LEU A 1079 12.42 59.48 20.10
CA LEU A 1079 11.04 59.65 20.64
C LEU A 1079 9.79 59.37 19.74
N SER A 1080 8.94 58.48 20.28
CA SER A 1080 7.46 58.42 20.30
C SER A 1080 6.55 58.34 19.03
N PHE A 1081 5.85 57.21 18.94
CA PHE A 1081 4.41 57.00 18.59
C PHE A 1081 3.84 57.15 17.15
N GLN A 1082 3.08 56.08 16.79
CA GLN A 1082 1.94 55.97 15.86
C GLN A 1082 2.09 55.98 14.31
N LYS A 1083 2.02 54.76 13.76
CA LYS A 1083 1.01 54.26 12.77
C LYS A 1083 1.19 54.55 11.25
N VAL A 1084 0.97 53.48 10.46
CA VAL A 1084 0.54 53.40 9.03
C VAL A 1084 1.59 53.09 7.93
N PHE A 1085 1.28 52.04 7.15
CA PHE A 1085 1.75 51.58 5.83
C PHE A 1085 3.18 51.04 5.56
N LEU A 1086 3.16 50.01 4.69
CA LEU A 1086 4.16 49.50 3.73
C LEU A 1086 5.51 50.25 3.61
N GLU A 1087 6.63 49.52 3.76
CA GLU A 1087 7.44 49.04 2.61
C GLU A 1087 8.47 47.96 3.04
N MET A 1088 9.32 47.52 2.11
CA MET A 1088 10.19 46.32 2.20
C MET A 1088 11.58 46.57 2.81
N GLU A 1089 12.19 45.48 3.31
CA GLU A 1089 13.64 45.14 3.29
C GLU A 1089 14.66 46.13 3.94
N LEU A 1090 15.46 45.68 4.93
CA LEU A 1090 16.86 45.21 4.80
C LEU A 1090 17.83 46.23 4.15
N PRO A 1091 19.06 46.44 4.68
CA PRO A 1091 20.00 45.37 5.10
C PRO A 1091 20.80 45.75 6.40
N GLU A 1092 21.95 45.19 6.80
CA GLU A 1092 22.93 44.30 6.15
C GLU A 1092 23.80 43.53 7.19
N LYS A 1093 24.13 42.27 6.87
CA LYS A 1093 25.24 41.37 7.32
C LYS A 1093 24.69 39.99 7.73
N CYS A 1094 24.94 38.93 6.96
CA CYS A 1094 26.25 38.51 6.44
C CYS A 1094 26.10 37.78 5.09
#